data_AF-A0A930YZI6-F1
#
_entry.id   AF-A0A930YZI6-F1
#
_cell.length_a   1.000
_cell.length_b   1.000
_cell.length_c   1.000
_cell.angle_alpha   90.00
_cell.angle_beta   90.00
_cell.angle_gamma   90.00
#
_symmetry.space_group_name_H-M   'P 1'
#
loop_
_entity.id
_entity.type
_entity.pdbx_description
1 polymer ?
#
loop_
_entity_poly.entity_id
_entity_poly.type
_entity_poly.pdbx_seq_one_letter_code
_entity_poly.pdbx_strand_id
1 'polypeptide(L)'
;MSDEDRRHRTGSHSDFCGLSTAGSSVRPIVVPARVAEMGPLALLVAMLALLGSLVVPAPAGAATGVAAPRAALTVTPSTNLVDNQTVSIVITGASAGSTYVAVECDPMAFTLLAKGQSPADGCEARHNAVITVDTGGTAAATLQPQAILTTSLGSADCRQVQCFIAVESLFSTGGPSLLLENINYAASACSATGSCTTPDDSWDPSLGAPVLGAARSQTATVATARPRQKPTFRVDRSSRWAIPGKPATVPLMAGPAGDLSATGTVTGPYLSTFAAPVVPATPVTGEGLLRLALSAPHTSWGAAQPSSTVVDVTLTDITTATTVSTLQFVLYAGAHPFTYAAFTGPVTTADSYRATVSAEGPHADGGLSWPSGSSPPSARVVDSQLEVVDPTNPRFLAVAYAPVMYGRSTSALHDVPLLTDATATPMGGGSTRLSYTVIWSHEDAGTGFVPFLEWGTWGRMTDIENAISFTVAADGSTSGASYLWGGEPSTGFPDSQGAIQEVDVPFAGQWDGHHPILRDATGNNDFSDAGTTPFRFQLAPVPGPGPDQSREAVMDANPFTYKVSGEEVARWYGDVSKDPRSPEPGDARQYANVDLTTSGTGVSSVAAELQLSGSSTWYASDFHTGYPAHGVGHVRTVVKLPTDWQSRSITGARVQVYPPTAAPSVVVDSLVVLALQRDWSLTTESVPTPGVVGGVTAVPAALKLSVAAGNRQHVGPGGHVAALQARATNSLGHALAGVAVTFSAGTSGLIFTGCSCSSVTATSDAGGEVSSGPATAPMRNHAVTITVSSIDPAARAATFRLAVG
;
A
#
# COMPACT_ATOMS: atom_id res chain seq x y z
N MET A 1 -3.32 -20.39 -16.47
CA MET A 1 -3.98 -21.07 -17.62
C MET A 1 -3.07 -20.91 -18.85
N SER A 2 -2.76 -21.99 -19.61
CA SER A 2 -1.91 -22.06 -20.84
C SER A 2 -0.55 -21.31 -20.82
N ASP A 3 0.64 -21.90 -20.98
CA ASP A 3 1.12 -23.06 -21.76
C ASP A 3 0.98 -22.91 -23.28
N GLU A 4 2.03 -22.39 -23.96
CA GLU A 4 2.27 -22.63 -25.41
C GLU A 4 3.78 -22.57 -25.80
N ASP A 5 4.42 -23.73 -25.68
CA ASP A 5 5.45 -24.38 -26.52
C ASP A 5 6.61 -23.62 -27.26
N ARG A 6 7.66 -24.40 -27.54
CA ARG A 6 8.91 -24.09 -28.23
C ARG A 6 8.75 -23.94 -29.75
N ARG A 7 9.80 -23.40 -30.39
CA ARG A 7 10.21 -23.85 -31.72
C ARG A 7 11.67 -24.28 -31.75
N HIS A 8 11.91 -25.57 -32.00
CA HIS A 8 13.25 -26.07 -32.32
C HIS A 8 13.74 -25.52 -33.68
N ARG A 9 15.06 -25.33 -33.79
CA ARG A 9 15.79 -25.61 -35.02
C ARG A 9 16.80 -26.73 -34.78
N THR A 10 16.76 -27.74 -35.61
CA THR A 10 17.63 -28.91 -35.58
C THR A 10 18.92 -28.65 -36.36
N GLY A 11 20.07 -29.00 -35.79
CA GLY A 11 21.37 -29.09 -36.46
C GLY A 11 22.15 -30.23 -35.82
N SER A 12 22.62 -31.18 -36.61
CA SER A 12 23.02 -32.53 -36.17
C SER A 12 24.47 -32.88 -36.53
N HIS A 13 25.01 -33.89 -35.82
CA HIS A 13 26.28 -34.61 -36.08
C HIS A 13 27.60 -33.87 -35.77
N SER A 14 28.69 -34.54 -35.36
CA SER A 14 28.85 -35.86 -34.67
C SER A 14 30.31 -36.12 -34.24
N ASP A 15 30.48 -36.66 -33.02
CA ASP A 15 31.46 -37.67 -32.58
C ASP A 15 33.02 -37.48 -32.61
N PHE A 16 33.65 -38.32 -31.78
CA PHE A 16 35.03 -38.86 -31.78
C PHE A 16 36.25 -38.08 -31.19
N CYS A 17 36.58 -38.48 -29.95
CA CYS A 17 37.91 -38.83 -29.38
C CYS A 17 39.18 -37.96 -29.56
N GLY A 18 39.94 -37.75 -28.45
CA GLY A 18 41.33 -37.25 -28.53
C GLY A 18 42.10 -37.03 -27.21
N LEU A 19 42.57 -38.13 -26.59
CA LEU A 19 43.53 -38.23 -25.47
C LEU A 19 44.60 -37.11 -25.26
N SER A 20 44.80 -36.73 -23.98
CA SER A 20 46.10 -36.58 -23.25
C SER A 20 47.17 -35.59 -23.80
N THR A 21 47.70 -34.64 -23.00
CA THR A 21 48.79 -34.93 -22.03
C THR A 21 49.11 -33.77 -21.05
N ALA A 22 49.95 -34.07 -20.05
CA ALA A 22 50.35 -33.28 -18.89
C ALA A 22 50.94 -31.86 -19.12
N GLY A 23 50.49 -30.91 -18.28
CA GLY A 23 51.28 -30.43 -17.12
C GLY A 23 52.34 -29.33 -17.28
N SER A 24 52.25 -28.30 -16.42
CA SER A 24 53.40 -27.61 -15.81
C SER A 24 52.96 -26.83 -14.56
N SER A 25 53.88 -26.46 -13.68
CA SER A 25 53.61 -25.70 -12.44
C SER A 25 54.47 -24.45 -12.33
N VAL A 26 53.88 -23.32 -11.92
CA VAL A 26 54.63 -22.11 -11.49
C VAL A 26 53.97 -21.54 -10.23
N ARG A 27 54.79 -21.06 -9.28
CA ARG A 27 54.34 -20.44 -8.02
C ARG A 27 54.06 -18.93 -8.20
N PRO A 28 53.21 -18.31 -7.36
CA PRO A 28 52.93 -16.88 -7.43
C PRO A 28 54.14 -16.03 -6.98
N ILE A 29 54.22 -14.82 -7.51
CA ILE A 29 55.12 -13.75 -7.05
C ILE A 29 54.27 -12.67 -6.36
N VAL A 30 54.69 -12.23 -5.18
CA VAL A 30 54.07 -11.13 -4.43
C VAL A 30 55.08 -10.01 -4.23
N VAL A 31 54.80 -8.83 -4.79
CA VAL A 31 55.50 -7.57 -4.53
C VAL A 31 54.45 -6.44 -4.52
N PRO A 32 54.43 -5.52 -3.54
CA PRO A 32 53.32 -4.58 -3.34
C PRO A 32 53.53 -3.22 -4.01
N ALA A 33 52.46 -2.42 -4.09
CA ALA A 33 52.52 -0.99 -4.43
C ALA A 33 51.69 -0.16 -3.43
N ARG A 34 52.28 0.90 -2.88
CA ARG A 34 51.60 2.05 -2.26
C ARG A 34 51.78 3.26 -3.18
N VAL A 35 50.72 3.99 -3.54
CA VAL A 35 50.78 5.42 -3.90
C VAL A 35 49.45 6.11 -3.56
N ALA A 36 49.56 7.25 -2.85
CA ALA A 36 48.67 8.42 -2.73
C ALA A 36 47.14 8.29 -2.54
N GLU A 37 46.63 9.18 -1.67
CA GLU A 37 45.21 9.48 -1.49
C GLU A 37 44.71 10.50 -2.53
N MET A 38 43.45 10.35 -2.98
CA MET A 38 42.61 11.45 -3.47
C MET A 38 41.19 11.25 -2.94
N GLY A 39 40.57 12.30 -2.39
CA GLY A 39 39.33 12.20 -1.64
C GLY A 39 38.06 12.04 -2.51
N PRO A 40 37.00 11.33 -2.04
CA PRO A 40 35.84 11.00 -2.89
C PRO A 40 34.98 12.19 -3.32
N LEU A 41 35.01 13.29 -2.55
CA LEU A 41 34.03 14.37 -2.62
C LEU A 41 33.99 15.12 -3.97
N ALA A 42 35.06 15.08 -4.76
CA ALA A 42 35.14 15.73 -6.06
C ALA A 42 34.51 14.94 -7.21
N LEU A 43 34.33 13.61 -7.07
CA LEU A 43 33.82 12.76 -8.14
C LEU A 43 32.28 12.73 -8.19
N LEU A 44 31.63 12.83 -7.03
CA LEU A 44 30.17 12.76 -6.90
C LEU A 44 29.47 13.96 -7.58
N VAL A 45 30.05 15.15 -7.44
CA VAL A 45 29.56 16.39 -8.08
C VAL A 45 29.63 16.32 -9.62
N ALA A 46 30.55 15.51 -10.17
CA ALA A 46 30.66 15.31 -11.62
C ALA A 46 29.59 14.34 -12.17
N MET A 47 29.18 13.31 -11.40
CA MET A 47 28.14 12.36 -11.84
C MET A 47 26.74 12.99 -11.88
N LEU A 48 26.40 13.82 -10.88
CA LEU A 48 25.14 14.57 -10.85
C LEU A 48 24.97 15.53 -12.05
N ALA A 49 26.05 15.92 -12.71
CA ALA A 49 26.01 16.73 -13.93
C ALA A 49 25.78 15.92 -15.23
N LEU A 50 26.04 14.61 -15.24
CA LEU A 50 25.96 13.79 -16.47
C LEU A 50 24.58 13.15 -16.72
N LEU A 51 23.81 12.85 -15.67
CA LEU A 51 22.49 12.22 -15.82
C LEU A 51 21.45 13.11 -16.52
N GLY A 52 21.70 14.42 -16.63
CA GLY A 52 20.85 15.37 -17.38
C GLY A 52 21.06 15.41 -18.90
N SER A 53 21.87 14.51 -19.50
CA SER A 53 22.38 14.67 -20.88
C SER A 53 22.28 13.42 -21.77
N LEU A 54 21.11 12.80 -21.88
CA LEU A 54 20.81 11.77 -22.92
C LEU A 54 19.54 12.09 -23.73
N VAL A 55 19.54 13.25 -24.39
CA VAL A 55 18.57 13.59 -25.45
C VAL A 55 19.28 13.59 -26.80
N VAL A 56 18.81 12.79 -27.75
CA VAL A 56 19.35 12.75 -29.11
C VAL A 56 18.99 14.07 -29.82
N PRO A 57 19.95 14.78 -30.44
CA PRO A 57 19.67 16.07 -31.08
C PRO A 57 18.84 15.88 -32.36
N ALA A 58 17.60 16.38 -32.31
CA ALA A 58 16.81 16.63 -33.52
C ALA A 58 17.49 17.70 -34.41
N PRO A 59 17.33 17.64 -35.75
CA PRO A 59 17.99 18.60 -36.65
C PRO A 59 17.52 20.04 -36.39
N ALA A 60 18.49 20.97 -36.37
CA ALA A 60 18.30 22.33 -35.88
C ALA A 60 17.42 23.22 -36.79
N GLY A 61 16.11 23.18 -36.60
CA GLY A 61 15.18 24.24 -37.01
C GLY A 61 15.19 25.37 -35.98
N ALA A 62 15.71 26.55 -36.35
CA ALA A 62 15.88 27.67 -35.42
C ALA A 62 14.56 28.41 -35.12
N ALA A 63 13.74 27.83 -34.25
CA ALA A 63 12.69 28.56 -33.54
C ALA A 63 13.28 29.26 -32.31
N THR A 64 12.91 30.52 -32.07
CA THR A 64 13.26 31.25 -30.85
C THR A 64 12.43 30.73 -29.67
N GLY A 65 12.84 29.59 -29.11
CA GLY A 65 12.16 28.97 -27.99
C GLY A 65 12.21 29.86 -26.75
N VAL A 66 11.04 30.35 -26.33
CA VAL A 66 10.84 30.76 -24.93
C VAL A 66 11.09 29.51 -24.09
N ALA A 67 11.99 29.60 -23.10
CA ALA A 67 12.24 28.48 -22.21
C ALA A 67 10.92 28.08 -21.53
N ALA A 68 10.56 26.80 -21.60
CA ALA A 68 9.35 26.30 -20.94
C ALA A 68 9.41 26.67 -19.44
N PRO A 69 8.28 27.11 -18.84
CA PRO A 69 8.25 27.42 -17.43
C PRO A 69 8.72 26.20 -16.65
N ARG A 70 9.69 26.39 -15.75
CA ARG A 70 10.07 25.33 -14.81
C ARG A 70 8.96 25.21 -13.78
N ALA A 71 8.64 23.98 -13.38
CA ALA A 71 7.70 23.76 -12.30
C ALA A 71 8.24 24.41 -11.02
N ALA A 72 7.37 25.10 -10.29
CA ALA A 72 7.67 25.85 -9.08
C ALA A 72 6.60 25.57 -8.03
N LEU A 73 7.05 25.36 -6.80
CA LEU A 73 6.23 25.17 -5.61
C LEU A 73 6.12 26.50 -4.84
N THR A 74 5.03 26.70 -4.13
CA THR A 74 4.86 27.80 -3.17
C THR A 74 3.95 27.32 -2.04
N VAL A 75 4.38 27.53 -0.80
CA VAL A 75 3.59 27.24 0.41
C VAL A 75 3.22 28.57 1.07
N THR A 76 1.98 28.74 1.52
CA THR A 76 1.50 30.01 2.08
C THR A 76 0.49 29.82 3.22
N PRO A 77 0.78 30.30 4.44
CA PRO A 77 2.08 30.81 4.90
C PRO A 77 3.14 29.71 4.94
N SER A 78 4.42 30.08 4.82
CA SER A 78 5.57 29.18 5.02
C SER A 78 6.44 29.57 6.24
N THR A 79 6.10 30.65 6.95
CA THR A 79 6.89 31.13 8.09
C THR A 79 6.01 31.60 9.24
N ASN A 80 6.54 31.53 10.46
CA ASN A 80 5.83 31.79 11.72
C ASN A 80 4.61 30.87 11.91
N LEU A 81 4.68 29.64 11.41
CA LEU A 81 3.61 28.66 11.54
C LEU A 81 3.33 28.37 13.02
N VAL A 82 2.06 28.21 13.37
CA VAL A 82 1.67 27.45 14.56
C VAL A 82 1.44 25.99 14.19
N ASP A 83 1.46 25.13 15.20
CA ASP A 83 1.18 23.71 15.03
C ASP A 83 -0.23 23.49 14.43
N ASN A 84 -0.37 22.48 13.56
CA ASN A 84 -1.63 22.16 12.85
C ASN A 84 -2.20 23.32 12.00
N GLN A 85 -1.40 24.33 11.67
CA GLN A 85 -1.86 25.47 10.86
C GLN A 85 -2.07 25.08 9.40
N THR A 86 -3.31 25.22 8.90
CA THR A 86 -3.59 25.00 7.48
C THR A 86 -2.79 25.96 6.59
N VAL A 87 -1.96 25.41 5.71
CA VAL A 87 -1.21 26.11 4.66
C VAL A 87 -1.81 25.81 3.29
N SER A 88 -1.76 26.78 2.38
CA SER A 88 -2.04 26.59 0.96
C SER A 88 -0.78 26.12 0.26
N ILE A 89 -0.88 25.08 -0.56
CA ILE A 89 0.17 24.55 -1.42
C ILE A 89 -0.21 24.83 -2.87
N VAL A 90 0.69 25.42 -3.65
CA VAL A 90 0.47 25.72 -5.07
C VAL A 90 1.67 25.26 -5.90
N ILE A 91 1.38 24.49 -6.95
CA ILE A 91 2.32 24.08 -7.99
C ILE A 91 1.98 24.88 -9.25
N THR A 92 2.97 25.46 -9.93
CA THR A 92 2.80 26.14 -11.23
C THR A 92 3.88 25.70 -12.20
N GLY A 93 3.60 25.67 -13.51
CA GLY A 93 4.57 25.27 -14.54
C GLY A 93 4.87 23.77 -14.58
N ALA A 94 4.05 22.94 -13.96
CA ALA A 94 4.12 21.47 -14.07
C ALA A 94 3.37 20.98 -15.32
N SER A 95 3.59 19.73 -15.73
CA SER A 95 2.88 19.16 -16.88
C SER A 95 1.46 18.76 -16.52
N ALA A 96 0.50 19.09 -17.40
CA ALA A 96 -0.90 18.77 -17.21
C ALA A 96 -1.12 17.25 -17.06
N GLY A 97 -1.96 16.86 -16.10
CA GLY A 97 -2.24 15.46 -15.79
C GLY A 97 -1.14 14.73 -15.02
N SER A 98 -0.04 15.38 -14.63
CA SER A 98 0.82 14.86 -13.56
C SER A 98 0.05 14.90 -12.23
N THR A 99 0.28 13.92 -11.36
CA THR A 99 -0.28 13.86 -9.99
C THR A 99 0.86 13.77 -8.99
N TYR A 100 0.82 14.67 -8.01
CA TYR A 100 1.82 14.81 -6.95
C TYR A 100 1.21 14.47 -5.58
N VAL A 101 2.01 13.93 -4.67
CA VAL A 101 1.75 13.97 -3.22
C VAL A 101 2.51 15.15 -2.63
N ALA A 102 1.88 15.89 -1.72
CA ALA A 102 2.49 16.96 -0.94
C ALA A 102 2.48 16.57 0.55
N VAL A 103 3.64 16.64 1.20
CA VAL A 103 3.90 16.06 2.52
C VAL A 103 4.97 16.88 3.26
N GLU A 104 4.93 16.91 4.59
CA GLU A 104 5.99 17.55 5.40
C GLU A 104 7.10 16.54 5.73
N CYS A 105 8.36 16.98 5.65
CA CYS A 105 9.53 16.14 5.90
C CYS A 105 10.59 16.87 6.73
N ASP A 106 11.41 16.10 7.45
CA ASP A 106 12.55 16.58 8.20
C ASP A 106 13.88 16.43 7.42
N PRO A 107 14.99 17.06 7.87
CA PRO A 107 16.29 16.99 7.18
C PRO A 107 16.87 15.58 6.93
N MET A 108 16.39 14.55 7.63
CA MET A 108 16.79 13.17 7.41
C MET A 108 16.41 12.69 6.01
N ALA A 109 15.28 13.13 5.44
CA ALA A 109 14.89 12.77 4.07
C ALA A 109 15.95 13.16 3.02
N PHE A 110 16.69 14.27 3.22
CA PHE A 110 17.85 14.60 2.37
C PHE A 110 19.03 13.62 2.56
N THR A 111 19.22 13.12 3.79
CA THR A 111 20.26 12.14 4.14
C THR A 111 19.94 10.76 3.54
N LEU A 112 18.66 10.43 3.38
CA LEU A 112 18.18 9.24 2.67
C LEU A 112 18.42 9.36 1.16
N LEU A 113 17.94 10.45 0.55
CA LEU A 113 18.15 10.74 -0.87
C LEU A 113 19.64 10.77 -1.25
N ALA A 114 20.51 11.32 -0.39
CA ALA A 114 21.96 11.34 -0.60
C ALA A 114 22.63 9.95 -0.55
N LYS A 115 21.95 8.93 -0.01
CA LYS A 115 22.36 7.52 -0.02
C LYS A 115 21.67 6.70 -1.11
N GLY A 116 20.69 7.26 -1.81
CA GLY A 116 19.81 6.52 -2.74
C GLY A 116 18.71 5.72 -2.04
N GLN A 117 18.30 6.12 -0.84
CA GLN A 117 17.21 5.53 -0.06
C GLN A 117 15.93 6.37 -0.21
N SER A 118 14.76 5.79 0.05
CA SER A 118 13.47 6.50 -0.04
C SER A 118 13.46 7.74 0.87
N PRO A 119 13.00 8.92 0.41
CA PRO A 119 12.79 10.07 1.29
C PRO A 119 11.65 9.86 2.29
N ALA A 120 10.71 8.95 1.97
CA ALA A 120 9.46 8.71 2.69
C ALA A 120 9.65 8.49 4.19
N ASP A 121 10.68 7.74 4.59
CA ASP A 121 10.94 7.40 5.98
C ASP A 121 11.25 8.64 6.86
N GLY A 122 11.63 9.76 6.23
CA GLY A 122 11.84 11.07 6.88
C GLY A 122 10.68 12.05 6.71
N CYS A 123 9.47 11.56 6.42
CA CYS A 123 8.28 12.35 6.11
C CYS A 123 7.04 11.93 6.94
N GLU A 124 6.08 12.84 7.05
CA GLU A 124 4.86 12.73 7.86
C GLU A 124 3.70 12.08 7.10
N ALA A 125 3.45 10.80 7.36
CA ALA A 125 2.42 10.02 6.67
C ALA A 125 0.98 10.52 6.96
N ARG A 126 0.74 11.11 8.13
CA ARG A 126 -0.62 11.46 8.62
C ARG A 126 -1.23 12.63 7.87
N HIS A 127 -0.41 13.62 7.55
CA HIS A 127 -0.82 14.84 6.87
C HIS A 127 -0.16 14.87 5.49
N ASN A 128 -0.90 14.43 4.48
CA ASN A 128 -0.52 14.49 3.08
C ASN A 128 -1.67 15.04 2.23
N ALA A 129 -1.36 15.62 1.07
CA ALA A 129 -2.34 16.16 0.13
C ALA A 129 -2.01 15.73 -1.30
N VAL A 130 -2.98 15.14 -2.00
CA VAL A 130 -2.80 14.66 -3.37
C VAL A 130 -3.30 15.72 -4.35
N ILE A 131 -2.48 16.07 -5.35
CA ILE A 131 -2.73 17.18 -6.25
C ILE A 131 -2.45 16.81 -7.71
N THR A 132 -3.50 16.77 -8.53
CA THR A 132 -3.39 16.62 -10.00
C THR A 132 -3.27 17.99 -10.67
N VAL A 133 -2.33 18.11 -11.59
CA VAL A 133 -2.04 19.34 -12.36
C VAL A 133 -3.07 19.54 -13.46
N ASP A 134 -3.65 20.74 -13.51
CA ASP A 134 -4.66 21.14 -14.48
C ASP A 134 -4.11 21.35 -15.91
N THR A 135 -5.00 21.61 -16.86
CA THR A 135 -4.63 21.88 -18.27
C THR A 135 -3.85 23.19 -18.48
N GLY A 136 -3.75 24.05 -17.47
CA GLY A 136 -2.91 25.25 -17.43
C GLY A 136 -1.54 25.03 -16.80
N GLY A 137 -1.20 23.80 -16.37
CA GLY A 137 0.05 23.49 -15.69
C GLY A 137 0.09 23.95 -14.23
N THR A 138 -1.07 24.13 -13.60
CA THR A 138 -1.23 24.61 -12.21
C THR A 138 -1.94 23.56 -11.36
N ALA A 139 -1.57 23.45 -10.09
CA ALA A 139 -2.23 22.59 -9.11
C ALA A 139 -2.28 23.30 -7.75
N ALA A 140 -3.30 23.06 -6.94
CA ALA A 140 -3.36 23.61 -5.58
C ALA A 140 -4.12 22.70 -4.61
N ALA A 141 -3.64 22.66 -3.37
CA ALA A 141 -4.26 21.94 -2.26
C ALA A 141 -4.01 22.67 -0.93
N THR A 142 -4.46 22.08 0.18
CA THR A 142 -4.17 22.55 1.54
C THR A 142 -3.60 21.42 2.38
N LEU A 143 -2.71 21.74 3.31
CA LEU A 143 -2.06 20.79 4.21
C LEU A 143 -2.06 21.34 5.65
N GLN A 144 -1.99 20.47 6.66
CA GLN A 144 -1.85 20.83 8.08
C GLN A 144 -0.53 20.28 8.64
N PRO A 145 0.60 20.95 8.38
CA PRO A 145 1.90 20.54 8.87
C PRO A 145 2.00 20.67 10.42
N GLN A 146 2.83 19.82 11.02
CA GLN A 146 3.00 19.59 12.46
C GLN A 146 4.31 20.19 12.98
N ALA A 147 4.26 20.93 14.09
CA ALA A 147 5.48 21.51 14.68
C ALA A 147 6.36 20.46 15.37
N ILE A 148 5.81 19.28 15.67
CA ILE A 148 6.54 18.05 15.99
C ILE A 148 6.11 17.00 14.96
N LEU A 149 7.01 16.66 14.05
CA LEU A 149 6.82 15.64 13.03
C LEU A 149 6.86 14.24 13.65
N THR A 150 6.17 13.28 13.04
CA THR A 150 6.37 11.84 13.28
C THR A 150 6.67 11.16 11.95
N THR A 151 7.79 10.45 11.88
CA THR A 151 8.29 9.74 10.70
C THR A 151 8.75 8.34 11.11
N SER A 152 8.94 7.40 10.17
CA SER A 152 9.50 6.07 10.53
C SER A 152 10.99 6.13 10.95
N LEU A 153 11.61 7.32 10.99
CA LEU A 153 12.96 7.55 11.52
C LEU A 153 13.01 8.40 12.80
N GLY A 154 11.87 8.85 13.34
CA GLY A 154 11.76 9.43 14.67
C GLY A 154 10.66 10.50 14.80
N SER A 155 10.62 11.18 15.94
CA SER A 155 9.96 12.49 16.00
C SER A 155 10.96 13.63 15.78
N ALA A 156 10.56 14.62 14.96
CA ALA A 156 11.41 15.75 14.62
C ALA A 156 10.77 17.07 15.08
N ASP A 157 11.45 17.81 15.97
CA ASP A 157 10.98 19.13 16.40
C ASP A 157 11.31 20.19 15.34
N CYS A 158 10.32 20.52 14.50
CA CYS A 158 10.43 21.48 13.40
C CYS A 158 10.61 22.94 13.86
N ARG A 159 10.68 23.20 15.18
CA ARG A 159 11.15 24.48 15.75
C ARG A 159 12.66 24.49 15.98
N GLN A 160 13.31 23.32 15.98
CA GLN A 160 14.74 23.11 16.21
C GLN A 160 15.47 22.66 14.93
N VAL A 161 14.81 21.92 14.04
CA VAL A 161 15.32 21.50 12.72
C VAL A 161 14.57 22.17 11.57
N GLN A 162 15.21 22.29 10.40
CA GLN A 162 14.62 22.88 9.21
C GLN A 162 13.73 21.86 8.48
N CYS A 163 12.48 21.73 8.89
CA CYS A 163 11.47 20.98 8.14
C CYS A 163 11.05 21.71 6.86
N PHE A 164 10.48 20.97 5.91
CA PHE A 164 10.09 21.48 4.59
C PHE A 164 8.87 20.72 4.07
N ILE A 165 8.12 21.33 3.16
CA ILE A 165 7.13 20.61 2.37
C ILE A 165 7.82 20.03 1.14
N ALA A 166 7.78 18.71 1.01
CA ALA A 166 8.11 18.00 -0.20
C ALA A 166 6.86 17.82 -1.06
N VAL A 167 7.06 17.86 -2.38
CA VAL A 167 6.03 17.60 -3.39
C VAL A 167 6.61 16.65 -4.44
N GLU A 168 6.25 15.38 -4.34
CA GLU A 168 6.79 14.29 -5.16
C GLU A 168 5.77 13.81 -6.20
N SER A 169 6.22 13.57 -7.44
CA SER A 169 5.35 13.11 -8.52
C SER A 169 5.08 11.63 -8.41
N LEU A 170 3.89 11.27 -7.93
CA LEU A 170 3.39 9.89 -8.01
C LEU A 170 3.25 9.46 -9.47
N PHE A 171 2.70 10.35 -10.31
CA PHE A 171 2.60 10.16 -11.75
C PHE A 171 3.04 11.44 -12.47
N SER A 172 3.92 11.33 -13.45
CA SER A 172 4.44 12.49 -14.19
C SER A 172 4.25 12.33 -15.70
N THR A 173 3.53 13.27 -16.32
CA THR A 173 3.51 13.44 -17.78
C THR A 173 4.72 14.23 -18.29
N GLY A 174 5.58 14.70 -17.37
CA GLY A 174 6.82 15.42 -17.63
C GLY A 174 7.11 16.50 -16.57
N GLY A 175 8.37 16.91 -16.46
CA GLY A 175 8.82 17.90 -15.47
C GLY A 175 9.65 17.27 -14.34
N PRO A 176 9.93 18.00 -13.25
CA PRO A 176 10.66 17.46 -12.11
C PRO A 176 9.80 16.48 -11.32
N SER A 177 10.45 15.43 -10.80
CA SER A 177 9.83 14.46 -9.91
C SER A 177 9.70 14.94 -8.47
N LEU A 178 10.50 15.92 -8.05
CA LEU A 178 10.50 16.45 -6.69
C LEU A 178 10.60 17.99 -6.72
N LEU A 179 9.73 18.64 -5.94
CA LEU A 179 9.75 20.06 -5.62
C LEU A 179 9.76 20.22 -4.10
N LEU A 180 10.46 21.23 -3.58
CA LEU A 180 10.68 21.43 -2.15
C LEU A 180 10.49 22.91 -1.78
N GLU A 181 9.88 23.20 -0.64
CA GLU A 181 9.74 24.55 -0.07
C GLU A 181 9.92 24.51 1.45
N ASN A 182 10.85 25.32 1.97
CA ASN A 182 11.16 25.33 3.41
C ASN A 182 10.03 25.97 4.22
N ILE A 183 9.72 25.39 5.38
CA ILE A 183 8.75 25.96 6.32
C ILE A 183 9.38 26.24 7.69
N ASN A 184 8.83 27.21 8.42
CA ASN A 184 9.41 27.70 9.68
C ASN A 184 8.31 27.95 10.72
N TYR A 185 8.38 27.22 11.84
CA TYR A 185 7.47 27.40 12.97
C TYR A 185 7.85 28.59 13.85
N ALA A 186 6.84 29.22 14.44
CA ALA A 186 7.05 30.19 15.51
C ALA A 186 7.56 29.48 16.78
N ALA A 187 8.39 30.16 17.58
CA ALA A 187 8.79 29.64 18.90
C ALA A 187 7.58 29.35 19.83
N SER A 188 6.43 30.00 19.56
CA SER A 188 5.15 29.80 20.24
C SER A 188 4.21 28.83 19.52
N ALA A 189 4.65 28.03 18.54
CA ALA A 189 3.79 27.09 17.80
C ALA A 189 3.06 26.11 18.73
N CYS A 190 3.73 25.68 19.80
CA CYS A 190 3.24 24.76 20.82
C CYS A 190 2.58 25.46 22.03
N SER A 191 2.01 26.67 21.85
CA SER A 191 1.42 27.44 22.95
C SER A 191 -0.08 27.18 23.18
N ALA A 192 -0.73 26.38 22.32
CA ALA A 192 -2.11 25.97 22.51
C ALA A 192 -2.21 24.72 23.40
N THR A 193 -3.38 24.48 23.98
CA THR A 193 -3.64 23.20 24.67
C THR A 193 -3.91 22.12 23.61
N GLY A 194 -3.05 21.10 23.56
CA GLY A 194 -3.13 20.03 22.55
C GLY A 194 -2.32 20.27 21.28
N SER A 195 -1.62 21.40 21.13
CA SER A 195 -0.61 21.56 20.08
C SER A 195 0.69 20.86 20.44
N CYS A 196 1.40 20.31 19.46
CA CYS A 196 2.70 19.64 19.61
C CYS A 196 2.67 18.43 20.54
N THR A 197 1.51 17.76 20.65
CA THR A 197 1.46 16.40 21.15
C THR A 197 1.89 15.46 20.04
N THR A 198 3.08 14.87 20.16
CA THR A 198 3.32 13.57 19.55
C THR A 198 2.22 12.61 20.03
N PRO A 199 1.62 11.79 19.14
CA PRO A 199 0.82 10.65 19.56
C PRO A 199 1.57 9.80 20.61
N ASP A 200 0.85 9.19 21.56
CA ASP A 200 1.46 8.32 22.60
C ASP A 200 2.19 7.09 22.01
N ASP A 201 2.04 6.87 20.69
CA ASP A 201 2.54 5.76 19.89
C ASP A 201 3.28 6.19 18.62
N SER A 202 3.61 7.48 18.50
CA SER A 202 4.48 8.00 17.44
C SER A 202 5.79 7.20 17.39
N TRP A 203 6.25 6.84 16.20
CA TRP A 203 7.52 6.14 16.03
C TRP A 203 8.67 7.04 16.51
N ASP A 204 9.16 6.79 17.73
CA ASP A 204 10.35 7.45 18.27
C ASP A 204 11.05 6.56 19.31
N PRO A 205 12.14 5.87 18.95
CA PRO A 205 12.91 5.02 19.87
C PRO A 205 13.69 5.82 20.93
N SER A 206 13.62 7.16 20.93
CA SER A 206 14.19 8.03 21.96
C SER A 206 13.17 8.56 22.97
N LEU A 207 11.86 8.54 22.65
CA LEU A 207 10.79 8.91 23.57
C LEU A 207 10.48 7.77 24.56
N GLY A 208 11.26 7.75 25.66
CA GLY A 208 10.91 6.99 26.85
C GLY A 208 9.51 7.37 27.38
N ALA A 209 8.81 6.39 27.95
CA ALA A 209 7.36 6.37 28.17
C ALA A 209 6.71 7.72 28.62
N PRO A 210 5.56 8.09 28.03
CA PRO A 210 4.94 9.40 28.21
C PRO A 210 4.59 9.72 29.67
N VAL A 211 4.80 10.99 30.06
CA VAL A 211 4.58 11.48 31.43
C VAL A 211 3.09 11.66 31.70
N LEU A 212 2.41 10.56 32.04
CA LEU A 212 0.95 10.49 32.21
C LEU A 212 0.38 11.55 33.18
N GLY A 213 -0.39 12.48 32.61
CA GLY A 213 -1.30 13.34 33.37
C GLY A 213 -2.43 12.52 34.00
N ALA A 214 -2.75 12.77 35.27
CA ALA A 214 -3.61 11.90 36.07
C ALA A 214 -5.10 11.91 35.63
N ALA A 215 -5.49 10.94 34.80
CA ALA A 215 -6.89 10.66 34.45
C ALA A 215 -7.67 10.09 35.66
N ARG A 216 -8.94 10.49 35.81
CA ARG A 216 -9.81 10.06 36.93
C ARG A 216 -10.47 8.72 36.67
N SER A 217 -10.26 7.75 37.56
CA SER A 217 -10.92 6.45 37.53
C SER A 217 -12.45 6.56 37.73
N GLN A 218 -13.23 5.85 36.92
CA GLN A 218 -14.63 5.52 37.22
C GLN A 218 -14.76 4.08 37.70
N THR A 219 -15.66 3.82 38.65
CA THR A 219 -15.74 2.53 39.36
C THR A 219 -16.96 1.71 38.91
N ALA A 220 -16.73 0.59 38.23
CA ALA A 220 -17.79 -0.37 37.89
C ALA A 220 -18.00 -1.38 39.04
N THR A 221 -19.25 -1.61 39.46
CA THR A 221 -19.58 -2.53 40.56
C THR A 221 -20.15 -3.85 40.02
N VAL A 222 -19.62 -4.99 40.48
CA VAL A 222 -20.06 -6.33 40.04
C VAL A 222 -20.79 -7.07 41.16
N ALA A 223 -22.00 -7.57 40.89
CA ALA A 223 -22.80 -8.39 41.80
C ALA A 223 -22.52 -9.89 41.62
N THR A 224 -22.93 -10.73 42.60
CA THR A 224 -22.52 -12.14 42.68
C THR A 224 -23.69 -13.10 42.98
N ALA A 225 -23.67 -14.31 42.42
CA ALA A 225 -24.19 -15.55 43.01
C ALA A 225 -23.83 -16.81 42.17
N ARG A 226 -24.00 -18.00 42.77
CA ARG A 226 -23.73 -19.37 42.24
C ARG A 226 -24.77 -20.33 42.85
N PRO A 227 -25.00 -21.58 42.37
CA PRO A 227 -24.00 -22.64 42.07
C PRO A 227 -24.39 -23.43 40.77
N ARG A 228 -24.13 -24.72 40.43
CA ARG A 228 -23.31 -25.93 40.79
C ARG A 228 -23.43 -26.91 39.56
N GLN A 229 -22.73 -28.02 39.32
CA GLN A 229 -21.63 -28.75 39.99
C GLN A 229 -20.81 -29.61 38.97
N LYS A 230 -19.48 -29.63 39.13
CA LYS A 230 -18.43 -30.65 38.81
C LYS A 230 -18.75 -31.92 37.98
N PRO A 231 -17.80 -32.38 37.13
CA PRO A 231 -16.61 -33.14 37.61
C PRO A 231 -15.42 -32.29 38.07
N THR A 232 -14.33 -32.92 38.57
CA THR A 232 -13.16 -32.18 39.10
C THR A 232 -11.82 -32.68 38.58
N PHE A 233 -11.09 -31.80 37.89
CA PHE A 233 -9.65 -31.62 38.15
C PHE A 233 -9.47 -30.30 38.91
N ARG A 234 -8.52 -30.25 39.85
CA ARG A 234 -8.12 -29.02 40.56
C ARG A 234 -6.73 -28.59 40.08
N VAL A 235 -6.69 -27.89 38.95
CA VAL A 235 -5.58 -26.98 38.64
C VAL A 235 -5.82 -25.70 39.44
N ASP A 236 -4.77 -25.12 40.01
CA ASP A 236 -4.91 -23.84 40.71
C ASP A 236 -5.20 -22.71 39.71
N ARG A 237 -6.05 -21.76 40.08
CA ARG A 237 -6.37 -20.58 39.27
C ARG A 237 -5.21 -19.60 39.20
N SER A 238 -4.23 -19.71 40.09
CA SER A 238 -3.00 -18.89 40.07
C SER A 238 -1.98 -19.34 39.01
N SER A 239 -1.98 -20.61 38.58
CA SER A 239 -0.89 -21.21 37.78
C SER A 239 -1.02 -21.04 36.26
N ARG A 240 -2.00 -20.24 35.82
CA ARG A 240 -2.29 -19.94 34.39
C ARG A 240 -2.01 -18.47 34.02
N TRP A 241 -1.28 -17.77 34.88
CA TRP A 241 -0.85 -16.38 34.67
C TRP A 241 0.66 -16.33 34.49
N ALA A 242 1.09 -15.79 33.37
CA ALA A 242 2.47 -15.45 33.07
C ALA A 242 2.65 -13.94 33.27
N ILE A 243 3.70 -13.56 34.01
CA ILE A 243 4.21 -12.19 34.17
C ILE A 243 5.74 -12.26 34.14
N PRO A 244 6.48 -11.16 33.89
CA PRO A 244 7.94 -11.16 33.92
C PRO A 244 8.51 -11.84 35.17
N GLY A 245 9.43 -12.79 34.98
CA GLY A 245 10.05 -13.58 36.05
C GLY A 245 9.16 -14.64 36.71
N LYS A 246 7.90 -14.81 36.29
CA LYS A 246 6.99 -15.84 36.82
C LYS A 246 6.12 -16.43 35.69
N PRO A 247 6.60 -17.49 35.01
CA PRO A 247 5.87 -18.11 33.92
C PRO A 247 4.64 -18.91 34.38
N ALA A 248 3.67 -19.04 33.49
CA ALA A 248 2.66 -20.08 33.54
C ALA A 248 3.22 -21.40 32.99
N THR A 249 2.62 -22.53 33.38
CA THR A 249 3.03 -23.85 32.89
C THR A 249 1.82 -24.71 32.62
N VAL A 250 1.73 -25.28 31.42
CA VAL A 250 0.67 -26.23 31.03
C VAL A 250 1.27 -27.56 30.58
N PRO A 251 0.83 -28.71 31.14
CA PRO A 251 1.15 -30.01 30.59
C PRO A 251 0.33 -30.23 29.31
N LEU A 252 0.94 -30.90 28.34
CA LEU A 252 0.41 -31.17 27.01
C LEU A 252 0.56 -32.66 26.70
N MET A 253 -0.46 -33.24 26.07
CA MET A 253 -0.39 -34.57 25.47
C MET A 253 -0.56 -34.37 23.96
N ALA A 254 0.31 -34.97 23.16
CA ALA A 254 0.24 -34.83 21.71
C ALA A 254 -0.78 -35.83 21.12
N GLY A 255 -1.71 -35.33 20.30
CA GLY A 255 -2.60 -36.16 19.47
C GLY A 255 -2.27 -35.98 17.99
N PRO A 256 -2.73 -36.85 17.07
CA PRO A 256 -2.58 -36.61 15.64
C PRO A 256 -3.39 -35.36 15.24
N ALA A 257 -2.85 -34.55 14.33
CA ALA A 257 -3.54 -33.40 13.78
C ALA A 257 -4.76 -33.83 12.95
N GLY A 258 -5.80 -32.99 12.95
CA GLY A 258 -6.90 -33.13 12.01
C GLY A 258 -6.50 -32.85 10.56
N ASP A 259 -7.47 -32.90 9.65
CA ASP A 259 -7.29 -32.38 8.30
C ASP A 259 -7.09 -30.85 8.35
N LEU A 260 -5.91 -30.39 7.92
CA LEU A 260 -5.52 -28.98 7.90
C LEU A 260 -5.70 -28.35 6.51
N SER A 261 -6.29 -29.06 5.54
CA SER A 261 -6.52 -28.55 4.18
C SER A 261 -7.73 -27.62 4.05
N ALA A 262 -8.65 -27.65 5.02
CA ALA A 262 -9.83 -26.79 5.03
C ALA A 262 -9.45 -25.31 5.23
N THR A 263 -10.13 -24.40 4.52
CA THR A 263 -10.05 -22.96 4.78
C THR A 263 -10.60 -22.65 6.17
N GLY A 264 -9.70 -22.33 7.09
CA GLY A 264 -10.01 -22.11 8.49
C GLY A 264 -8.76 -21.78 9.29
N THR A 265 -8.94 -21.03 10.37
CA THR A 265 -7.85 -20.31 11.03
C THR A 265 -7.15 -21.19 12.07
N VAL A 266 -5.85 -21.52 11.90
CA VAL A 266 -5.09 -22.18 12.98
C VAL A 266 -4.78 -21.21 14.13
N THR A 267 -4.44 -19.97 13.78
CA THR A 267 -4.37 -18.78 14.63
C THR A 267 -5.63 -17.95 14.40
N GLY A 268 -6.38 -17.55 15.44
CA GLY A 268 -7.67 -16.87 15.27
C GLY A 268 -8.50 -16.75 16.56
N PRO A 269 -9.67 -16.08 16.53
CA PRO A 269 -10.53 -15.88 17.71
C PRO A 269 -10.86 -17.17 18.45
N TYR A 270 -10.72 -17.20 19.78
CA TYR A 270 -10.99 -18.40 20.58
C TYR A 270 -12.50 -18.57 20.85
N LEU A 271 -13.16 -19.35 19.98
CA LEU A 271 -14.62 -19.56 20.02
C LEU A 271 -15.08 -20.67 20.96
N SER A 272 -14.25 -21.69 21.20
CA SER A 272 -14.59 -22.86 22.03
C SER A 272 -13.34 -23.56 22.58
N THR A 273 -13.51 -24.37 23.63
CA THR A 273 -12.42 -25.20 24.18
C THR A 273 -11.87 -26.18 23.15
N PHE A 274 -10.55 -26.34 23.14
CA PHE A 274 -9.88 -27.31 22.27
C PHE A 274 -10.34 -28.74 22.59
N ALA A 275 -10.36 -29.59 21.57
CA ALA A 275 -10.69 -31.00 21.73
C ALA A 275 -9.61 -31.70 22.57
N ALA A 276 -10.03 -32.65 23.42
CA ALA A 276 -9.08 -33.49 24.16
C ALA A 276 -8.30 -34.36 23.15
N PRO A 277 -6.95 -34.36 23.17
CA PRO A 277 -6.13 -35.14 22.23
C PRO A 277 -6.47 -36.64 22.28
N VAL A 278 -6.78 -37.22 21.11
CA VAL A 278 -7.02 -38.65 20.97
C VAL A 278 -5.68 -39.34 20.76
N VAL A 279 -5.07 -39.83 21.84
CA VAL A 279 -3.80 -40.58 21.76
C VAL A 279 -4.04 -41.89 20.98
N PRO A 280 -3.35 -42.13 19.85
CA PRO A 280 -3.55 -43.30 19.01
C PRO A 280 -2.89 -44.54 19.61
N ALA A 281 -3.42 -45.73 19.30
CA ALA A 281 -2.89 -47.00 19.80
C ALA A 281 -1.50 -47.35 19.21
N THR A 282 -1.15 -46.77 18.07
CA THR A 282 0.19 -46.79 17.48
C THR A 282 0.73 -45.37 17.53
N PRO A 283 1.90 -45.11 18.13
CA PRO A 283 2.51 -43.78 18.12
C PRO A 283 2.69 -43.22 16.72
N VAL A 284 2.43 -41.93 16.58
CA VAL A 284 2.62 -41.15 15.35
C VAL A 284 3.64 -40.06 15.63
N THR A 285 4.59 -39.87 14.71
CA THR A 285 5.66 -38.86 14.82
C THR A 285 5.62 -37.96 13.59
N GLY A 286 5.83 -36.66 13.80
CA GLY A 286 5.68 -35.64 12.77
C GLY A 286 6.02 -34.26 13.32
N GLU A 287 5.60 -33.22 12.59
CA GLU A 287 5.83 -31.83 12.98
C GLU A 287 4.82 -31.38 14.05
N GLY A 288 5.28 -30.64 15.06
CA GLY A 288 4.45 -30.20 16.17
C GLY A 288 3.65 -28.95 15.86
N LEU A 289 2.33 -29.02 15.99
CA LEU A 289 1.42 -27.87 15.91
C LEU A 289 0.93 -27.54 17.32
N LEU A 290 1.51 -26.49 17.92
CA LEU A 290 1.14 -25.97 19.23
C LEU A 290 0.09 -24.87 19.08
N ARG A 291 -1.08 -25.03 19.72
CA ARG A 291 -2.11 -23.97 19.82
C ARG A 291 -2.25 -23.54 21.26
N LEU A 292 -2.12 -22.24 21.53
CA LEU A 292 -2.36 -21.65 22.85
C LEU A 292 -3.48 -20.61 22.75
N ALA A 293 -4.54 -20.79 23.54
CA ALA A 293 -5.54 -19.75 23.72
C ALA A 293 -5.04 -18.79 24.81
N LEU A 294 -4.65 -17.59 24.40
CA LEU A 294 -4.01 -16.57 25.24
C LEU A 294 -4.86 -15.31 25.31
N SER A 295 -4.58 -14.46 26.30
CA SER A 295 -5.16 -13.12 26.44
C SER A 295 -4.21 -12.28 27.31
N ALA A 296 -4.05 -11.00 26.95
CA ALA A 296 -3.27 -10.00 27.67
C ALA A 296 -4.20 -8.91 28.25
N PRO A 297 -4.66 -9.03 29.50
CA PRO A 297 -5.49 -8.02 30.12
C PRO A 297 -4.74 -6.70 30.28
N HIS A 298 -5.47 -5.58 30.22
CA HIS A 298 -4.93 -4.23 30.22
C HIS A 298 -4.11 -3.86 28.97
N THR A 299 -4.20 -4.66 27.89
CA THR A 299 -3.64 -4.30 26.58
C THR A 299 -4.70 -4.31 25.48
N SER A 300 -4.46 -3.53 24.42
CA SER A 300 -5.32 -3.39 23.23
C SER A 300 -4.52 -2.85 22.06
N TRP A 301 -4.76 -3.35 20.84
CA TRP A 301 -4.11 -2.84 19.62
C TRP A 301 -4.71 -1.53 19.09
N GLY A 302 -5.86 -1.09 19.63
CA GLY A 302 -6.60 0.06 19.12
C GLY A 302 -6.14 1.42 19.67
N ALA A 303 -6.39 2.46 18.88
CA ALA A 303 -6.00 3.88 19.00
C ALA A 303 -6.17 4.60 20.35
N ALA A 304 -6.83 4.01 21.36
CA ALA A 304 -7.10 4.71 22.62
C ALA A 304 -5.87 4.77 23.56
N GLN A 305 -5.12 3.66 23.64
CA GLN A 305 -3.80 3.52 24.29
C GLN A 305 -3.20 2.19 23.79
N PRO A 306 -2.48 2.19 22.67
CA PRO A 306 -2.02 0.95 22.08
C PRO A 306 -1.01 0.24 22.97
N SER A 307 -1.16 -1.07 23.05
CA SER A 307 -0.44 -1.87 23.99
C SER A 307 -0.50 -3.36 23.67
N SER A 308 0.59 -4.04 23.96
CA SER A 308 0.80 -5.46 23.74
C SER A 308 1.42 -6.14 24.96
N THR A 309 1.43 -7.46 24.93
CA THR A 309 2.35 -8.26 25.73
C THR A 309 2.94 -9.29 24.79
N VAL A 310 4.26 -9.38 24.75
CA VAL A 310 4.94 -10.49 24.09
C VAL A 310 5.06 -11.63 25.10
N VAL A 311 4.92 -12.87 24.62
CA VAL A 311 5.12 -14.05 25.45
C VAL A 311 6.19 -14.96 24.89
N ASP A 312 7.14 -15.33 25.73
CA ASP A 312 8.09 -16.42 25.50
C ASP A 312 7.37 -17.76 25.73
N VAL A 313 7.44 -18.66 24.75
CA VAL A 313 6.85 -20.01 24.79
C VAL A 313 7.95 -21.05 24.58
N THR A 314 8.32 -21.75 25.65
CA THR A 314 9.24 -22.89 25.60
C THR A 314 8.45 -24.19 25.61
N LEU A 315 8.58 -25.02 24.57
CA LEU A 315 8.07 -26.40 24.55
C LEU A 315 9.17 -27.35 25.05
N THR A 316 8.89 -28.08 26.12
CA THR A 316 9.78 -29.09 26.71
C THR A 316 9.14 -30.47 26.60
N ASP A 317 9.86 -31.46 26.09
CA ASP A 317 9.50 -32.86 26.28
C ASP A 317 9.83 -33.28 27.72
N ILE A 318 8.84 -33.80 28.44
CA ILE A 318 8.99 -34.28 29.82
C ILE A 318 9.62 -35.68 29.84
N THR A 319 9.47 -36.49 28.78
CA THR A 319 10.04 -37.85 28.72
C THR A 319 11.56 -37.80 28.65
N THR A 320 12.14 -37.04 27.72
CA THR A 320 13.60 -36.88 27.57
C THR A 320 14.18 -35.71 28.36
N ALA A 321 13.33 -34.84 28.94
CA ALA A 321 13.71 -33.58 29.58
C ALA A 321 14.43 -32.57 28.65
N THR A 322 14.22 -32.66 27.34
CA THR A 322 14.79 -31.76 26.33
C THR A 322 13.85 -30.59 25.99
N THR A 323 14.42 -29.43 25.64
CA THR A 323 13.67 -28.37 24.97
C THR A 323 13.51 -28.74 23.50
N VAL A 324 12.27 -28.75 23.01
CA VAL A 324 11.92 -29.02 21.61
C VAL A 324 11.98 -27.73 20.79
N SER A 325 11.43 -26.63 21.32
CA SER A 325 11.46 -25.33 20.64
C SER A 325 11.22 -24.16 21.61
N THR A 326 11.61 -22.96 21.19
CA THR A 326 11.45 -21.67 21.89
C THR A 326 10.99 -20.60 20.90
N LEU A 327 9.79 -20.08 21.06
CA LEU A 327 9.15 -19.14 20.13
C LEU A 327 8.37 -18.07 20.90
N GLN A 328 8.05 -16.96 20.25
CA GLN A 328 7.28 -15.87 20.83
C GLN A 328 5.96 -15.60 20.09
N PHE A 329 5.00 -15.04 20.81
CA PHE A 329 3.77 -14.45 20.25
C PHE A 329 3.58 -13.03 20.78
N VAL A 330 3.18 -12.11 19.89
CA VAL A 330 2.66 -10.79 20.27
C VAL A 330 1.15 -10.92 20.49
N LEU A 331 0.66 -10.57 21.69
CA LEU A 331 -0.74 -10.74 22.06
C LEU A 331 -1.64 -9.59 21.59
N TYR A 332 -1.67 -9.33 20.27
CA TYR A 332 -2.43 -8.25 19.63
C TYR A 332 -3.95 -8.26 19.92
N ALA A 333 -4.54 -9.43 20.22
CA ALA A 333 -5.95 -9.51 20.62
C ALA A 333 -6.23 -8.92 22.03
N GLY A 334 -5.18 -8.59 22.77
CA GLY A 334 -5.25 -7.95 24.08
C GLY A 334 -6.09 -8.75 25.08
N ALA A 335 -7.01 -8.07 25.76
CA ALA A 335 -7.84 -8.69 26.80
C ALA A 335 -8.79 -9.81 26.30
N HIS A 336 -8.95 -10.00 24.98
CA HIS A 336 -9.79 -11.03 24.40
C HIS A 336 -9.06 -12.37 24.24
N PRO A 337 -9.64 -13.50 24.67
CA PRO A 337 -9.11 -14.83 24.36
C PRO A 337 -8.97 -15.06 22.85
N PHE A 338 -7.77 -15.42 22.42
CA PHE A 338 -7.42 -15.63 21.02
C PHE A 338 -6.43 -16.80 20.91
N THR A 339 -6.59 -17.62 19.88
CA THR A 339 -5.72 -18.76 19.60
C THR A 339 -4.50 -18.28 18.83
N TYR A 340 -3.33 -18.48 19.40
CA TYR A 340 -2.05 -18.31 18.74
C TYR A 340 -1.49 -19.70 18.44
N ALA A 341 -1.21 -19.99 17.16
CA ALA A 341 -0.69 -21.27 16.71
C ALA A 341 0.71 -21.14 16.10
N ALA A 342 1.58 -22.07 16.46
CA ALA A 342 2.94 -22.16 15.96
C ALA A 342 3.32 -23.59 15.60
N PHE A 343 4.25 -23.72 14.65
CA PHE A 343 5.00 -24.97 14.50
C PHE A 343 6.10 -25.05 15.57
N THR A 344 6.61 -26.24 15.89
CA THR A 344 7.50 -26.45 17.05
C THR A 344 8.64 -27.44 16.84
N GLY A 345 8.90 -27.87 15.62
CA GLY A 345 9.80 -28.99 15.34
C GLY A 345 9.18 -30.35 15.73
N PRO A 346 9.96 -31.45 15.58
CA PRO A 346 9.45 -32.81 15.68
C PRO A 346 8.90 -33.21 17.05
N VAL A 347 7.73 -33.85 17.05
CA VAL A 347 7.05 -34.40 18.24
C VAL A 347 6.43 -35.78 17.94
N THR A 348 6.05 -36.52 18.98
CA THR A 348 5.37 -37.82 18.85
C THR A 348 4.25 -38.01 19.85
N THR A 349 3.19 -38.72 19.46
CA THR A 349 2.04 -39.01 20.33
C THR A 349 2.33 -40.04 21.44
N ALA A 350 3.56 -40.58 21.50
CA ALA A 350 4.01 -41.39 22.64
C ALA A 350 4.45 -40.55 23.85
N ASP A 351 4.87 -39.31 23.62
CA ASP A 351 5.55 -38.50 24.63
C ASP A 351 4.63 -37.47 25.32
N SER A 352 5.11 -36.97 26.46
CA SER A 352 4.39 -36.03 27.31
C SER A 352 5.12 -34.70 27.35
N TYR A 353 4.44 -33.63 26.95
CA TYR A 353 5.07 -32.32 26.74
C TYR A 353 4.63 -31.29 27.79
N ARG A 354 5.33 -30.17 27.85
CA ARG A 354 5.04 -29.01 28.70
C ARG A 354 5.32 -27.75 27.90
N ALA A 355 4.32 -26.88 27.75
CA ALA A 355 4.58 -25.50 27.38
C ALA A 355 4.77 -24.66 28.66
N THR A 356 5.88 -23.93 28.69
CA THR A 356 6.18 -22.91 29.69
C THR A 356 6.03 -21.56 29.02
N VAL A 357 5.13 -20.71 29.55
CA VAL A 357 4.78 -19.41 28.96
C VAL A 357 5.23 -18.32 29.92
N SER A 358 6.19 -17.49 29.54
CA SER A 358 6.54 -16.25 30.25
C SER A 358 5.92 -15.05 29.54
N ALA A 359 5.68 -13.95 30.24
CA ALA A 359 5.37 -12.67 29.60
C ALA A 359 6.62 -11.80 29.65
N GLU A 360 6.94 -11.16 28.52
CA GLU A 360 8.20 -10.43 28.36
C GLU A 360 8.19 -9.07 29.04
N GLY A 361 9.39 -8.58 29.36
CA GLY A 361 9.58 -7.29 30.05
C GLY A 361 9.04 -6.10 29.23
N PRO A 362 8.75 -4.96 29.86
CA PRO A 362 8.47 -3.72 29.15
C PRO A 362 9.61 -3.33 28.22
N HIS A 363 9.31 -2.77 27.05
CA HIS A 363 10.32 -2.25 26.13
C HIS A 363 11.23 -1.18 26.78
N ALA A 364 10.65 -0.32 27.63
CA ALA A 364 11.41 0.65 28.42
C ALA A 364 12.43 0.04 29.41
N ASP A 365 12.28 -1.23 29.77
CA ASP A 365 13.23 -2.01 30.59
C ASP A 365 14.13 -2.94 29.75
N GLY A 366 14.04 -2.86 28.41
CA GLY A 366 14.80 -3.69 27.46
C GLY A 366 14.14 -5.03 27.08
N GLY A 367 12.86 -5.24 27.38
CA GLY A 367 12.07 -6.36 26.87
C GLY A 367 11.35 -6.05 25.55
N LEU A 368 10.33 -6.84 25.20
CA LEU A 368 9.56 -6.69 23.95
C LEU A 368 8.10 -6.25 24.16
N SER A 369 7.58 -6.26 25.39
CA SER A 369 6.17 -5.90 25.65
C SER A 369 5.96 -4.39 25.70
N TRP A 370 4.85 -3.92 25.15
CA TRP A 370 4.45 -2.50 25.21
C TRP A 370 3.20 -2.33 26.10
N PRO A 371 3.33 -2.30 27.44
CA PRO A 371 2.17 -2.21 28.34
C PRO A 371 1.54 -0.81 28.37
N SER A 372 0.22 -0.73 28.61
CA SER A 372 -0.44 0.55 28.88
C SER A 372 -0.20 1.04 30.32
N GLY A 373 0.40 2.22 30.44
CA GLY A 373 0.69 2.87 31.72
C GLY A 373 1.54 2.01 32.67
N SER A 374 1.22 2.03 33.97
CA SER A 374 1.99 1.33 35.00
C SER A 374 1.58 -0.13 35.24
N SER A 375 0.90 -0.77 34.28
CA SER A 375 0.51 -2.18 34.39
C SER A 375 1.67 -3.08 33.95
N PRO A 376 2.11 -4.07 34.74
CA PRO A 376 3.14 -5.00 34.25
C PRO A 376 2.57 -5.84 33.09
N PRO A 377 3.37 -6.15 32.05
CA PRO A 377 2.99 -7.09 31.00
C PRO A 377 2.48 -8.39 31.61
N SER A 378 1.37 -8.91 31.09
CA SER A 378 0.76 -10.12 31.64
C SER A 378 -0.01 -10.90 30.59
N ALA A 379 0.11 -12.21 30.64
CA ALA A 379 -0.62 -13.12 29.77
C ALA A 379 -1.32 -14.20 30.58
N ARG A 380 -2.51 -14.59 30.14
CA ARG A 380 -3.31 -15.66 30.73
C ARG A 380 -3.48 -16.80 29.74
N VAL A 381 -3.01 -18.00 30.12
CA VAL A 381 -3.21 -19.24 29.37
C VAL A 381 -4.63 -19.76 29.63
N VAL A 382 -5.55 -19.44 28.72
CA VAL A 382 -6.95 -19.84 28.76
C VAL A 382 -7.07 -21.34 28.48
N ASP A 383 -6.42 -21.81 27.42
CA ASP A 383 -6.49 -23.19 26.92
C ASP A 383 -5.24 -23.54 26.10
N SER A 384 -5.01 -24.82 25.83
CA SER A 384 -3.78 -25.28 25.15
C SER A 384 -3.90 -26.68 24.52
N GLN A 385 -3.48 -26.83 23.27
CA GLN A 385 -3.48 -28.10 22.51
C GLN A 385 -2.12 -28.30 21.83
N LEU A 386 -1.67 -29.55 21.73
CA LEU A 386 -0.52 -29.95 20.90
C LEU A 386 -0.97 -31.06 19.95
N GLU A 387 -0.73 -30.85 18.67
CA GLU A 387 -1.05 -31.79 17.59
C GLU A 387 0.22 -32.24 16.86
N VAL A 388 0.20 -33.43 16.29
CA VAL A 388 1.28 -34.00 15.46
C VAL A 388 0.80 -34.02 14.01
N VAL A 389 1.38 -33.15 13.19
CA VAL A 389 1.19 -33.15 11.73
C VAL A 389 2.12 -34.20 11.16
N ASP A 390 1.60 -35.39 10.87
CA ASP A 390 2.39 -36.52 10.40
C ASP A 390 2.56 -36.56 8.87
N PRO A 391 3.51 -37.33 8.31
CA PRO A 391 3.76 -37.40 6.87
C PRO A 391 2.60 -37.85 5.97
N THR A 392 1.48 -38.36 6.52
CA THR A 392 0.26 -38.67 5.77
C THR A 392 -0.72 -37.49 5.70
N ASN A 393 -0.52 -36.43 6.48
CA ASN A 393 -1.33 -35.22 6.46
C ASN A 393 -1.04 -34.40 5.18
N PRO A 394 -2.06 -33.97 4.40
CA PRO A 394 -1.87 -33.19 3.17
C PRO A 394 -1.08 -31.88 3.34
N ARG A 395 -1.00 -31.34 4.57
CA ARG A 395 -0.25 -30.11 4.89
C ARG A 395 1.15 -30.38 5.49
N PHE A 396 1.59 -31.63 5.64
CA PHE A 396 2.85 -31.97 6.32
C PHE A 396 4.05 -31.13 5.84
N LEU A 397 4.32 -31.13 4.53
CA LEU A 397 5.45 -30.39 3.96
C LEU A 397 5.36 -28.87 4.21
N ALA A 398 4.14 -28.33 4.27
CA ALA A 398 3.90 -26.91 4.50
C ALA A 398 4.07 -26.48 5.97
N VAL A 399 4.13 -27.42 6.92
CA VAL A 399 4.43 -27.12 8.33
C VAL A 399 5.87 -27.52 8.67
N ALA A 400 6.31 -28.71 8.23
CA ALA A 400 7.64 -29.28 8.51
C ALA A 400 8.81 -28.55 7.84
N TYR A 401 8.53 -27.64 6.90
CA TYR A 401 9.51 -26.78 6.22
C TYR A 401 9.17 -25.29 6.35
N ALA A 402 8.26 -24.91 7.26
CA ALA A 402 7.89 -23.52 7.50
C ALA A 402 9.10 -22.68 7.96
N PRO A 403 9.22 -21.39 7.61
CA PRO A 403 10.37 -20.59 7.99
C PRO A 403 10.36 -20.22 9.49
N VAL A 404 11.52 -20.27 10.12
CA VAL A 404 11.77 -19.64 11.43
C VAL A 404 12.07 -18.17 11.16
N MET A 405 11.26 -17.29 11.73
CA MET A 405 11.36 -15.85 11.49
C MET A 405 11.89 -15.13 12.72
N TYR A 406 12.71 -14.11 12.48
CA TYR A 406 13.06 -13.10 13.47
C TYR A 406 12.45 -11.76 13.05
N GLY A 407 11.39 -11.34 13.72
CA GLY A 407 10.74 -10.05 13.43
C GLY A 407 11.51 -8.87 14.00
N ARG A 408 11.22 -7.67 13.53
CA ARG A 408 11.78 -6.42 14.04
C ARG A 408 11.58 -6.25 15.55
N SER A 409 12.45 -5.47 16.18
CA SER A 409 12.32 -5.07 17.59
C SER A 409 11.02 -4.29 17.86
N THR A 410 10.46 -3.67 16.82
CA THR A 410 9.21 -2.91 16.86
C THR A 410 7.94 -3.71 16.52
N SER A 411 8.03 -4.96 16.02
CA SER A 411 6.86 -5.79 15.60
C SER A 411 5.85 -6.12 16.74
N ALA A 412 6.15 -5.67 17.96
CA ALA A 412 5.29 -5.77 19.14
C ALA A 412 4.58 -4.45 19.53
N LEU A 413 4.99 -3.32 18.95
CA LEU A 413 4.33 -2.01 19.04
C LEU A 413 3.45 -1.77 17.82
N HIS A 414 3.98 -2.08 16.65
CA HIS A 414 3.36 -1.90 15.36
C HIS A 414 3.72 -3.07 14.46
N ASP A 415 3.07 -3.15 13.31
CA ASP A 415 3.33 -4.10 12.23
C ASP A 415 3.69 -5.54 12.67
N VAL A 416 2.67 -6.19 13.23
CA VAL A 416 2.78 -7.50 13.88
C VAL A 416 2.49 -8.62 12.88
N PRO A 417 3.30 -9.71 12.84
CA PRO A 417 3.04 -10.83 11.96
C PRO A 417 1.73 -11.53 12.38
N LEU A 418 0.73 -11.47 11.51
CA LEU A 418 -0.62 -11.99 11.77
C LEU A 418 -0.74 -13.45 11.36
N LEU A 419 -0.23 -13.79 10.17
CA LEU A 419 -0.29 -15.10 9.55
C LEU A 419 0.98 -15.36 8.73
N THR A 420 1.29 -16.64 8.57
CA THR A 420 2.09 -17.13 7.44
C THR A 420 1.18 -18.02 6.61
N ASP A 421 1.13 -17.83 5.30
CA ASP A 421 0.52 -18.79 4.38
C ASP A 421 1.60 -19.69 3.76
N ALA A 422 1.18 -20.88 3.32
CA ALA A 422 2.05 -21.77 2.57
C ALA A 422 1.33 -22.39 1.38
N THR A 423 1.83 -22.05 0.19
CA THR A 423 1.42 -22.60 -1.11
C THR A 423 2.34 -23.76 -1.48
N ALA A 424 1.75 -24.94 -1.75
CA ALA A 424 2.48 -26.17 -2.07
C ALA A 424 2.07 -26.67 -3.47
N THR A 425 3.00 -26.61 -4.42
CA THR A 425 2.78 -26.95 -5.83
C THR A 425 3.51 -28.26 -6.19
N PRO A 426 2.80 -29.36 -6.44
CA PRO A 426 3.42 -30.62 -6.86
C PRO A 426 4.18 -30.49 -8.18
N MET A 427 5.33 -31.15 -8.28
CA MET A 427 6.22 -31.15 -9.43
C MET A 427 6.51 -32.56 -9.94
N GLY A 428 7.20 -32.66 -11.08
CA GLY A 428 7.68 -33.93 -11.62
C GLY A 428 8.57 -34.70 -10.64
N GLY A 429 8.52 -36.03 -10.70
CA GLY A 429 9.37 -36.90 -9.88
C GLY A 429 9.01 -36.96 -8.39
N GLY A 430 7.84 -36.45 -7.99
CA GLY A 430 7.41 -36.43 -6.57
C GLY A 430 8.01 -35.30 -5.74
N SER A 431 8.65 -34.33 -6.38
CA SER A 431 9.09 -33.09 -5.72
C SER A 431 7.91 -32.13 -5.55
N THR A 432 8.01 -31.16 -4.65
CA THR A 432 7.01 -30.11 -4.40
C THR A 432 7.72 -28.76 -4.25
N ARG A 433 7.27 -27.72 -4.97
CA ARG A 433 7.69 -26.35 -4.69
C ARG A 433 6.83 -25.80 -3.55
N LEU A 434 7.48 -25.34 -2.49
CA LEU A 434 6.87 -24.60 -1.40
C LEU A 434 7.15 -23.12 -1.60
N SER A 435 6.17 -22.28 -1.27
CA SER A 435 6.29 -20.83 -1.20
C SER A 435 5.58 -20.36 0.05
N TYR A 436 6.21 -19.48 0.81
CA TYR A 436 5.71 -18.92 2.06
C TYR A 436 5.57 -17.41 1.95
N THR A 437 4.44 -16.91 2.44
CA THR A 437 4.11 -15.48 2.46
C THR A 437 3.74 -15.11 3.89
N VAL A 438 4.19 -13.96 4.38
CA VAL A 438 3.80 -13.43 5.70
C VAL A 438 2.82 -12.29 5.50
N ILE A 439 1.73 -12.30 6.27
CA ILE A 439 0.76 -11.20 6.34
C ILE A 439 1.06 -10.45 7.63
N TRP A 440 1.44 -9.19 7.50
CA TRP A 440 1.68 -8.28 8.61
C TRP A 440 0.42 -7.44 8.88
N SER A 441 0.46 -6.50 9.81
CA SER A 441 -0.73 -5.75 10.22
C SER A 441 -0.81 -4.34 9.65
N HIS A 442 0.32 -3.81 9.20
CA HIS A 442 0.49 -2.50 8.57
C HIS A 442 1.44 -2.63 7.36
N GLU A 443 1.78 -1.49 6.74
CA GLU A 443 2.94 -1.26 5.88
C GLU A 443 3.54 0.04 6.44
N ASP A 444 4.60 -0.03 7.27
CA ASP A 444 5.00 1.08 8.16
C ASP A 444 6.09 2.02 7.61
N ALA A 445 6.78 1.60 6.55
CA ALA A 445 7.70 2.40 5.77
C ALA A 445 7.42 2.20 4.26
N GLY A 446 8.34 2.59 3.36
CA GLY A 446 8.24 2.24 1.94
C GLY A 446 7.02 2.88 1.26
N THR A 447 5.93 2.13 1.08
CA THR A 447 4.66 2.62 0.52
C THR A 447 3.77 3.29 1.57
N GLY A 448 3.95 2.94 2.85
CA GLY A 448 3.10 3.27 4.02
C GLY A 448 2.83 4.75 4.27
N PHE A 449 3.68 5.61 3.72
CA PHE A 449 3.56 7.06 3.88
C PHE A 449 2.42 7.69 3.07
N VAL A 450 1.79 6.96 2.14
CA VAL A 450 0.71 7.47 1.28
C VAL A 450 -0.52 6.54 1.29
N PRO A 451 -1.35 6.57 2.36
CA PRO A 451 -2.43 5.58 2.58
C PRO A 451 -3.44 5.44 1.45
N PHE A 452 -3.69 6.50 0.67
CA PHE A 452 -4.59 6.43 -0.47
C PHE A 452 -4.06 5.53 -1.60
N LEU A 453 -2.74 5.41 -1.76
CA LEU A 453 -2.12 4.50 -2.72
C LEU A 453 -2.30 3.05 -2.28
N GLU A 454 -2.25 2.78 -1.00
CA GLU A 454 -2.28 1.41 -0.44
C GLU A 454 -3.69 0.85 -0.49
N TRP A 455 -4.66 1.64 -0.03
CA TRP A 455 -6.08 1.40 -0.29
C TRP A 455 -6.34 1.30 -1.81
N GLY A 456 -5.82 2.23 -2.61
CA GLY A 456 -6.02 2.27 -4.06
C GLY A 456 -5.39 1.10 -4.85
N THR A 457 -4.30 0.51 -4.36
CA THR A 457 -3.49 -0.49 -5.08
C THR A 457 -3.54 -1.88 -4.48
N TRP A 458 -3.87 -2.04 -3.19
CA TRP A 458 -3.93 -3.35 -2.55
C TRP A 458 -5.29 -3.64 -1.89
N GLY A 459 -6.16 -2.64 -1.75
CA GLY A 459 -7.46 -2.79 -1.07
C GLY A 459 -7.34 -2.95 0.45
N ARG A 460 -6.13 -2.78 1.00
CA ARG A 460 -5.74 -3.08 2.39
C ARG A 460 -4.63 -2.13 2.83
N MET A 461 -4.37 -2.12 4.14
CA MET A 461 -3.22 -1.47 4.78
C MET A 461 -2.28 -2.47 5.46
N THR A 462 -2.62 -3.77 5.49
CA THR A 462 -1.67 -4.84 5.85
C THR A 462 -0.70 -5.06 4.70
N ASP A 463 0.59 -5.18 4.99
CA ASP A 463 1.55 -5.76 4.08
C ASP A 463 1.39 -7.30 3.97
N ILE A 464 1.78 -7.88 2.83
CA ILE A 464 1.71 -9.33 2.54
C ILE A 464 2.91 -9.78 1.69
N GLU A 465 4.08 -10.03 2.28
CA GLU A 465 5.30 -10.32 1.50
C GLU A 465 5.90 -11.74 1.49
N ASN A 466 6.57 -12.02 0.37
CA ASN A 466 7.02 -13.34 -0.07
C ASN A 466 8.33 -13.77 0.62
N ALA A 467 8.21 -14.20 1.88
CA ALA A 467 9.34 -14.60 2.72
C ALA A 467 10.34 -15.57 2.04
N ILE A 468 9.90 -16.74 1.57
CA ILE A 468 10.82 -17.70 0.92
C ILE A 468 10.10 -18.71 0.02
N SER A 469 10.77 -19.13 -1.05
CA SER A 469 10.34 -20.22 -1.92
C SER A 469 11.46 -21.22 -2.21
N PHE A 470 11.16 -22.53 -2.28
CA PHE A 470 12.13 -23.58 -2.60
C PHE A 470 11.47 -24.88 -3.08
N THR A 471 12.25 -25.81 -3.64
CA THR A 471 11.79 -27.15 -4.02
C THR A 471 12.23 -28.18 -2.99
N VAL A 472 11.29 -28.93 -2.43
CA VAL A 472 11.53 -30.14 -1.63
C VAL A 472 11.43 -31.36 -2.55
N ALA A 473 12.46 -32.19 -2.59
CA ALA A 473 12.48 -33.44 -3.35
C ALA A 473 11.80 -34.60 -2.58
N ALA A 474 11.54 -35.71 -3.28
CA ALA A 474 10.87 -36.88 -2.70
C ALA A 474 11.66 -37.60 -1.58
N ASP A 475 12.94 -37.25 -1.38
CA ASP A 475 13.78 -37.69 -0.26
C ASP A 475 13.88 -36.67 0.89
N GLY A 476 13.17 -35.54 0.79
CA GLY A 476 13.17 -34.46 1.77
C GLY A 476 14.30 -33.42 1.60
N SER A 477 15.18 -33.58 0.59
CA SER A 477 16.22 -32.59 0.30
C SER A 477 15.66 -31.29 -0.31
N THR A 478 16.22 -30.14 0.07
CA THR A 478 15.81 -28.81 -0.40
C THR A 478 16.73 -28.29 -1.50
N SER A 479 16.18 -27.54 -2.47
CA SER A 479 16.95 -26.97 -3.59
C SER A 479 16.27 -25.74 -4.19
N GLY A 480 17.07 -24.86 -4.80
CA GLY A 480 16.57 -23.67 -5.50
C GLY A 480 15.82 -22.70 -4.58
N ALA A 481 16.39 -22.42 -3.41
CA ALA A 481 15.79 -21.53 -2.44
C ALA A 481 16.06 -20.05 -2.78
N SER A 482 15.01 -19.23 -2.77
CA SER A 482 15.10 -17.77 -2.90
C SER A 482 14.18 -17.06 -1.91
N TYR A 483 14.60 -15.87 -1.46
CA TYR A 483 13.85 -14.98 -0.57
C TYR A 483 13.79 -13.57 -1.15
N LEU A 484 12.78 -12.80 -0.76
CA LEU A 484 12.67 -11.39 -1.13
C LEU A 484 13.61 -10.54 -0.26
N TRP A 485 14.59 -9.89 -0.88
CA TRP A 485 15.64 -9.11 -0.22
C TRP A 485 15.43 -7.62 -0.43
N GLY A 486 15.48 -6.85 0.67
CA GLY A 486 15.18 -5.42 0.74
C GLY A 486 16.34 -4.49 0.39
N GLY A 487 17.47 -5.04 -0.06
CA GLY A 487 18.66 -4.27 -0.36
C GLY A 487 19.50 -3.88 0.86
N GLU A 488 19.26 -4.46 2.03
CA GLU A 488 19.90 -4.04 3.28
C GLU A 488 21.39 -4.47 3.38
N PRO A 489 22.25 -3.67 4.04
CA PRO A 489 23.61 -4.07 4.39
C PRO A 489 23.59 -5.14 5.48
N SER A 490 24.51 -6.11 5.38
CA SER A 490 24.65 -7.27 6.28
C SER A 490 24.90 -6.96 7.77
N THR A 491 25.05 -5.70 8.16
CA THR A 491 25.02 -5.22 9.54
C THR A 491 24.53 -3.77 9.60
N GLY A 492 23.73 -3.44 10.61
CA GLY A 492 23.46 -2.04 11.00
C GLY A 492 22.39 -1.30 10.20
N PHE A 493 21.54 -2.00 9.45
CA PHE A 493 20.31 -1.42 8.92
C PHE A 493 19.28 -1.23 10.05
N PRO A 494 18.64 -0.06 10.20
CA PRO A 494 17.57 0.14 11.16
C PRO A 494 16.32 -0.66 10.78
N ASP A 495 15.65 -1.24 11.78
CA ASP A 495 14.41 -2.01 11.58
C ASP A 495 13.30 -1.22 10.86
N SER A 496 13.26 0.12 10.94
CA SER A 496 12.20 0.94 10.34
C SER A 496 12.56 1.59 8.99
N GLN A 497 13.77 1.35 8.48
CA GLN A 497 14.16 1.91 7.20
C GLN A 497 13.51 1.11 6.07
N GLY A 498 12.82 1.78 5.15
CA GLY A 498 12.25 1.16 3.96
C GLY A 498 13.34 0.56 3.06
N ALA A 499 12.97 -0.47 2.29
CA ALA A 499 13.85 -1.14 1.37
C ALA A 499 14.46 -0.20 0.32
N ILE A 500 15.63 -0.60 -0.17
CA ILE A 500 16.34 0.07 -1.25
C ILE A 500 15.99 -0.57 -2.60
N GLN A 501 15.67 -1.87 -2.59
CA GLN A 501 15.28 -2.70 -3.73
C GLN A 501 14.42 -3.87 -3.21
N GLU A 502 13.37 -4.25 -3.92
CA GLU A 502 12.60 -5.49 -3.68
C GLU A 502 13.01 -6.54 -4.74
N VAL A 503 13.82 -7.54 -4.39
CA VAL A 503 14.29 -8.57 -5.35
C VAL A 503 14.42 -9.97 -4.77
N ASP A 504 13.96 -10.98 -5.52
CA ASP A 504 14.25 -12.41 -5.28
C ASP A 504 15.76 -12.68 -5.37
N VAL A 505 16.40 -13.09 -4.26
CA VAL A 505 17.82 -13.49 -4.22
C VAL A 505 17.99 -14.93 -3.70
N PRO A 506 19.07 -15.64 -4.08
CA PRO A 506 19.31 -17.01 -3.59
C PRO A 506 19.57 -17.06 -2.08
N PHE A 507 18.86 -17.95 -1.38
CA PHE A 507 19.07 -18.18 0.06
C PHE A 507 20.36 -18.96 0.32
N ALA A 508 21.24 -18.39 1.13
CA ALA A 508 22.51 -18.95 1.63
C ALA A 508 22.58 -19.04 3.16
N GLY A 509 21.52 -18.62 3.87
CA GLY A 509 21.41 -18.60 5.33
C GLY A 509 21.30 -19.96 6.01
N GLN A 510 20.97 -19.93 7.30
CA GLN A 510 20.93 -21.11 8.17
C GLN A 510 19.57 -21.82 8.15
N TRP A 511 19.56 -23.08 8.56
CA TRP A 511 18.36 -23.91 8.70
C TRP A 511 18.27 -24.47 10.11
N ASP A 512 17.12 -24.30 10.76
CA ASP A 512 16.74 -24.96 12.01
C ASP A 512 16.10 -26.31 11.65
N GLY A 513 16.94 -27.34 11.46
CA GLY A 513 16.51 -28.64 10.93
C GLY A 513 16.05 -28.55 9.46
N HIS A 514 14.74 -28.50 9.23
CA HIS A 514 14.12 -28.34 7.90
C HIS A 514 13.52 -26.93 7.70
N HIS A 515 13.56 -26.08 8.72
CA HIS A 515 13.01 -24.72 8.68
C HIS A 515 14.10 -23.73 8.27
N PRO A 516 13.98 -22.99 7.15
CA PRO A 516 14.94 -21.92 6.83
C PRO A 516 14.81 -20.78 7.84
N ILE A 517 15.93 -20.16 8.20
CA ILE A 517 15.96 -19.03 9.14
C ILE A 517 16.03 -17.72 8.35
N LEU A 518 15.07 -16.82 8.60
CA LEU A 518 15.05 -15.46 8.07
C LEU A 518 14.91 -14.43 9.20
N ARG A 519 15.36 -13.20 8.93
CA ARG A 519 15.02 -11.99 9.67
C ARG A 519 14.14 -11.10 8.77
N ASP A 520 13.06 -10.57 9.33
CA ASP A 520 12.39 -9.37 8.80
C ASP A 520 13.27 -8.16 9.13
N ALA A 521 13.70 -7.45 8.08
CA ALA A 521 14.94 -6.70 8.05
C ALA A 521 14.78 -5.23 7.64
N THR A 522 13.62 -4.83 7.11
CA THR A 522 13.30 -3.47 6.65
C THR A 522 11.93 -3.02 7.18
N GLY A 523 11.61 -1.73 7.08
CA GLY A 523 10.32 -1.18 7.50
C GLY A 523 9.12 -1.71 6.69
N ASN A 524 9.33 -2.05 5.42
CA ASN A 524 8.37 -2.71 4.53
C ASN A 524 8.51 -4.25 4.55
N ASN A 525 8.95 -4.81 5.68
CA ASN A 525 9.03 -6.24 5.97
C ASN A 525 9.85 -7.13 5.01
N ASP A 526 10.73 -6.57 4.19
CA ASP A 526 11.65 -7.36 3.37
C ASP A 526 12.64 -8.14 4.23
N PHE A 527 13.17 -9.24 3.69
CA PHE A 527 13.85 -10.25 4.47
C PHE A 527 15.36 -10.25 4.27
N SER A 528 16.06 -10.81 5.26
CA SER A 528 17.48 -11.14 5.20
C SER A 528 17.70 -12.57 5.67
N ASP A 529 18.59 -13.31 5.01
CA ASP A 529 19.03 -14.65 5.45
C ASP A 529 20.21 -14.62 6.44
N ALA A 530 20.52 -13.42 6.95
CA ALA A 530 21.59 -13.14 7.90
C ALA A 530 21.10 -12.38 9.15
N GLY A 531 21.70 -12.71 10.30
CA GLY A 531 21.38 -12.09 11.58
C GLY A 531 20.13 -12.65 12.25
N THR A 532 19.80 -12.06 13.41
CA THR A 532 18.71 -12.45 14.30
C THR A 532 18.34 -11.26 15.18
N THR A 533 17.07 -11.14 15.58
CA THR A 533 16.60 -10.16 16.56
C THR A 533 16.26 -10.85 17.90
N PRO A 534 15.83 -10.12 18.94
CA PRO A 534 15.26 -10.73 20.13
C PRO A 534 13.86 -11.36 19.93
N PHE A 535 13.18 -11.10 18.80
CA PHE A 535 11.80 -11.54 18.54
C PHE A 535 11.74 -12.71 17.54
N ARG A 536 11.79 -13.96 18.02
CA ARG A 536 11.76 -15.20 17.23
C ARG A 536 10.35 -15.79 17.17
N PHE A 537 9.73 -15.84 15.98
CA PHE A 537 8.41 -16.41 15.76
C PHE A 537 8.39 -17.58 14.76
N GLN A 538 7.33 -18.40 14.84
CA GLN A 538 7.16 -19.65 14.09
C GLN A 538 5.66 -19.88 13.76
N LEU A 539 4.99 -18.93 13.11
CA LEU A 539 3.54 -19.02 12.89
C LEU A 539 3.18 -20.31 12.11
N ALA A 540 2.16 -21.03 12.59
CA ALA A 540 1.68 -22.25 11.94
C ALA A 540 1.04 -21.91 10.57
N PRO A 541 1.53 -22.42 9.42
CA PRO A 541 1.09 -21.89 8.14
C PRO A 541 -0.32 -22.31 7.72
N VAL A 542 -1.16 -21.31 7.41
CA VAL A 542 -2.48 -21.52 6.79
C VAL A 542 -2.36 -21.92 5.31
N PRO A 543 -3.40 -22.52 4.69
CA PRO A 543 -3.46 -22.68 3.24
C PRO A 543 -3.30 -21.33 2.54
N GLY A 544 -2.41 -21.26 1.54
CA GLY A 544 -2.29 -20.12 0.64
C GLY A 544 -3.45 -20.00 -0.35
N PRO A 545 -3.45 -18.94 -1.18
CA PRO A 545 -4.53 -18.67 -2.14
C PRO A 545 -4.65 -19.77 -3.20
N GLY A 546 -5.87 -19.98 -3.71
CA GLY A 546 -6.12 -20.85 -4.86
C GLY A 546 -5.52 -20.28 -6.16
N PRO A 547 -5.36 -21.10 -7.22
CA PRO A 547 -4.63 -20.70 -8.45
C PRO A 547 -5.19 -19.49 -9.21
N ASP A 548 -6.46 -19.14 -8.97
CA ASP A 548 -7.16 -18.03 -9.60
C ASP A 548 -7.68 -17.01 -8.55
N GLN A 549 -6.98 -16.89 -7.41
CA GLN A 549 -7.30 -15.95 -6.32
C GLN A 549 -6.10 -15.02 -6.01
N SER A 550 -6.38 -13.80 -5.54
CA SER A 550 -5.34 -12.88 -5.05
C SER A 550 -4.81 -13.27 -3.64
N ARG A 551 -3.70 -12.65 -3.20
CA ARG A 551 -3.09 -12.87 -1.87
C ARG A 551 -4.09 -12.63 -0.74
N GLU A 552 -4.97 -11.65 -0.93
CA GLU A 552 -6.00 -11.21 0.02
C GLU A 552 -7.05 -12.30 0.30
N ALA A 553 -7.18 -13.34 -0.53
CA ALA A 553 -8.05 -14.48 -0.23
C ALA A 553 -7.68 -15.24 1.06
N VAL A 554 -6.41 -15.14 1.50
CA VAL A 554 -5.98 -15.64 2.81
C VAL A 554 -6.58 -14.79 3.94
N MET A 555 -6.70 -13.47 3.76
CA MET A 555 -7.38 -12.57 4.69
C MET A 555 -8.90 -12.79 4.69
N ASP A 556 -9.51 -13.02 3.52
CA ASP A 556 -10.94 -13.38 3.38
C ASP A 556 -11.30 -14.60 4.26
N ALA A 557 -10.41 -15.60 4.30
CA ALA A 557 -10.54 -16.80 5.12
C ALA A 557 -10.16 -16.60 6.61
N ASN A 558 -9.47 -15.50 6.95
CA ASN A 558 -8.99 -15.19 8.29
C ASN A 558 -9.37 -13.75 8.71
N PRO A 559 -10.67 -13.37 8.74
CA PRO A 559 -11.14 -11.98 8.81
C PRO A 559 -10.69 -11.14 10.03
N PHE A 560 -10.03 -11.75 11.02
CA PHE A 560 -9.39 -11.01 12.11
C PHE A 560 -8.21 -10.16 11.62
N THR A 561 -7.62 -10.44 10.46
CA THR A 561 -6.49 -9.64 9.94
C THR A 561 -6.93 -8.21 9.63
N TYR A 562 -8.07 -8.06 8.94
CA TYR A 562 -8.73 -6.78 8.72
C TYR A 562 -9.04 -6.04 10.03
N LYS A 563 -9.35 -6.77 11.11
CA LYS A 563 -9.57 -6.17 12.43
C LYS A 563 -8.30 -5.56 12.99
N VAL A 564 -7.20 -6.31 13.05
CA VAL A 564 -5.95 -5.84 13.67
C VAL A 564 -5.40 -4.66 12.88
N SER A 565 -5.38 -4.76 11.54
CA SER A 565 -5.01 -3.67 10.65
C SER A 565 -5.93 -2.46 10.76
N GLY A 566 -7.25 -2.65 10.80
CA GLY A 566 -8.20 -1.55 10.98
C GLY A 566 -8.12 -0.85 12.35
N GLU A 567 -7.72 -1.57 13.40
CA GLU A 567 -7.42 -1.00 14.73
C GLU A 567 -6.08 -0.27 14.75
N GLU A 568 -5.14 -0.67 13.89
CA GLU A 568 -3.81 -0.08 13.74
C GLU A 568 -3.76 1.16 12.84
N VAL A 569 -4.46 1.17 11.72
CA VAL A 569 -4.60 2.35 10.84
C VAL A 569 -5.31 3.46 11.60
N ALA A 570 -6.36 3.13 12.37
CA ALA A 570 -7.04 4.10 13.22
C ALA A 570 -6.16 4.67 14.36
N ARG A 571 -5.03 4.02 14.63
CA ARG A 571 -4.06 4.32 15.67
C ARG A 571 -2.90 5.14 15.09
N TRP A 572 -2.12 4.54 14.18
CA TRP A 572 -0.91 5.12 13.58
C TRP A 572 -1.17 6.47 12.92
N TYR A 573 -2.34 6.62 12.28
CA TYR A 573 -2.71 7.88 11.65
C TYR A 573 -3.41 8.89 12.58
N GLY A 574 -3.77 8.48 13.81
CA GLY A 574 -4.40 9.31 14.85
C GLY A 574 -5.86 9.70 14.58
N ASP A 575 -6.14 10.26 13.41
CA ASP A 575 -7.48 10.71 12.98
C ASP A 575 -7.84 10.09 11.62
N VAL A 576 -8.82 9.17 11.61
CA VAL A 576 -9.35 8.58 10.37
C VAL A 576 -10.44 9.44 9.75
N SER A 577 -10.18 9.89 8.52
CA SER A 577 -10.95 10.89 7.81
C SER A 577 -12.24 10.33 7.21
N LYS A 578 -13.37 10.87 7.67
CA LYS A 578 -14.72 10.44 7.31
C LYS A 578 -15.22 11.02 5.99
N ASP A 579 -14.48 11.93 5.34
CA ASP A 579 -14.82 12.40 4.00
C ASP A 579 -14.38 11.36 2.96
N PRO A 580 -15.30 10.79 2.14
CA PRO A 580 -14.95 9.86 1.08
C PRO A 580 -14.14 10.47 -0.07
N ARG A 581 -13.96 11.79 -0.08
CA ARG A 581 -13.17 12.52 -1.08
C ARG A 581 -11.77 12.87 -0.56
N SER A 582 -11.49 12.62 0.72
CA SER A 582 -10.16 12.85 1.28
C SER A 582 -9.26 11.62 1.10
N PRO A 583 -8.02 11.77 0.60
CA PRO A 583 -7.04 10.69 0.47
C PRO A 583 -6.52 10.18 1.82
N GLU A 584 -6.68 10.97 2.89
CA GLU A 584 -6.44 10.55 4.28
C GLU A 584 -7.11 9.18 4.57
N PRO A 585 -6.51 8.29 5.37
CA PRO A 585 -7.09 6.98 5.66
C PRO A 585 -8.45 7.09 6.38
N GLY A 586 -9.37 6.19 6.06
CA GLY A 586 -10.66 6.04 6.74
C GLY A 586 -10.72 4.83 7.68
N ASP A 587 -11.85 4.63 8.34
CA ASP A 587 -12.19 3.33 8.96
C ASP A 587 -12.22 2.25 7.87
N ALA A 588 -11.60 1.09 8.07
CA ALA A 588 -11.53 0.03 7.05
C ALA A 588 -12.91 -0.37 6.48
N ARG A 589 -14.00 -0.22 7.25
CA ARG A 589 -15.38 -0.54 6.83
C ARG A 589 -16.05 0.61 6.05
N GLN A 590 -15.44 1.79 6.01
CA GLN A 590 -15.82 2.90 5.13
C GLN A 590 -15.49 2.59 3.66
N TYR A 591 -14.61 1.63 3.41
CA TYR A 591 -14.18 1.22 2.09
C TYR A 591 -15.03 0.05 1.57
N ALA A 592 -15.46 0.15 0.31
CA ALA A 592 -15.96 -0.99 -0.45
C ALA A 592 -14.78 -1.62 -1.20
N ASN A 593 -14.49 -2.89 -0.90
CA ASN A 593 -13.51 -3.68 -1.66
C ASN A 593 -14.09 -3.97 -3.05
N VAL A 594 -13.30 -3.79 -4.10
CA VAL A 594 -13.65 -4.13 -5.48
C VAL A 594 -12.63 -5.12 -6.01
N ASP A 595 -13.10 -6.34 -6.22
CA ASP A 595 -12.36 -7.46 -6.78
C ASP A 595 -12.69 -7.53 -8.28
N LEU A 596 -11.66 -7.40 -9.11
CA LEU A 596 -11.79 -6.96 -10.51
C LEU A 596 -10.84 -7.76 -11.41
N THR A 597 -11.39 -8.49 -12.38
CA THR A 597 -10.58 -9.11 -13.45
C THR A 597 -10.84 -8.38 -14.76
N THR A 598 -9.76 -7.92 -15.39
CA THR A 598 -9.78 -7.24 -16.68
C THR A 598 -8.71 -7.78 -17.63
N SER A 599 -8.96 -7.63 -18.92
CA SER A 599 -7.98 -7.92 -19.98
C SER A 599 -8.05 -6.83 -21.06
N GLY A 600 -6.94 -6.54 -21.74
CA GLY A 600 -6.90 -5.45 -22.74
C GLY A 600 -5.51 -5.15 -23.27
N THR A 601 -5.40 -4.13 -24.14
CA THR A 601 -4.13 -3.73 -24.77
C THR A 601 -3.95 -2.22 -24.86
N GLY A 602 -2.72 -1.73 -24.65
CA GLY A 602 -2.42 -0.29 -24.60
C GLY A 602 -2.92 0.42 -23.34
N VAL A 603 -3.41 -0.34 -22.35
CA VAL A 603 -3.84 0.13 -21.02
C VAL A 603 -2.59 0.33 -20.16
N SER A 604 -2.41 1.52 -19.59
CA SER A 604 -1.48 1.75 -18.49
C SER A 604 -2.13 1.40 -17.15
N SER A 605 -3.42 1.70 -16.97
CA SER A 605 -4.15 1.26 -15.78
C SER A 605 -5.67 1.22 -15.86
N VAL A 606 -6.29 0.62 -14.83
CA VAL A 606 -7.72 0.63 -14.52
C VAL A 606 -7.97 1.19 -13.11
N ALA A 607 -9.15 1.77 -12.90
CA ALA A 607 -9.66 2.18 -11.58
C ALA A 607 -11.14 1.80 -11.44
N ALA A 608 -11.59 1.52 -10.23
CA ALA A 608 -12.98 1.15 -9.94
C ALA A 608 -13.76 2.37 -9.42
N GLU A 609 -15.03 2.49 -9.81
CA GLU A 609 -15.91 3.53 -9.29
C GLU A 609 -17.30 3.01 -8.94
N LEU A 610 -17.88 3.55 -7.86
CA LEU A 610 -19.20 3.20 -7.34
C LEU A 610 -20.07 4.46 -7.16
N GLN A 611 -21.37 4.31 -7.46
CA GLN A 611 -22.40 5.31 -7.16
C GLN A 611 -23.44 4.70 -6.19
N LEU A 612 -23.82 5.48 -5.17
CA LEU A 612 -24.79 5.07 -4.15
C LEU A 612 -26.16 5.72 -4.37
N SER A 613 -27.21 4.96 -4.09
CA SER A 613 -28.58 5.46 -4.01
C SER A 613 -28.68 6.72 -3.15
N GLY A 614 -29.51 7.67 -3.62
CA GLY A 614 -29.66 8.99 -3.00
C GLY A 614 -28.50 9.98 -3.27
N SER A 615 -27.51 9.62 -4.10
CA SER A 615 -26.44 10.53 -4.54
C SER A 615 -26.23 10.47 -6.05
N SER A 616 -25.77 11.58 -6.63
CA SER A 616 -25.23 11.62 -8.00
C SER A 616 -23.72 11.42 -8.06
N THR A 617 -23.03 11.47 -6.91
CA THR A 617 -21.57 11.36 -6.82
C THR A 617 -21.09 9.96 -7.20
N TRP A 618 -20.06 9.91 -8.04
CA TRP A 618 -19.25 8.72 -8.25
C TRP A 618 -18.00 8.81 -7.38
N TYR A 619 -17.79 7.80 -6.54
CA TYR A 619 -16.60 7.65 -5.72
C TYR A 619 -15.64 6.70 -6.46
N ALA A 620 -14.35 7.02 -6.47
CA ALA A 620 -13.33 6.32 -7.27
C ALA A 620 -12.20 5.80 -6.40
N SER A 621 -11.60 4.67 -6.77
CA SER A 621 -10.46 4.08 -6.06
C SER A 621 -9.17 4.89 -6.22
N ASP A 622 -9.04 5.63 -7.32
CA ASP A 622 -7.93 6.56 -7.58
C ASP A 622 -8.25 8.01 -7.14
N PHE A 623 -9.37 8.23 -6.44
CA PHE A 623 -9.89 9.57 -6.08
C PHE A 623 -10.09 10.54 -7.27
N HIS A 624 -10.23 10.02 -8.50
CA HIS A 624 -10.24 10.76 -9.78
C HIS A 624 -8.91 11.47 -10.11
N THR A 625 -7.80 11.07 -9.48
CA THR A 625 -6.48 11.68 -9.68
C THR A 625 -5.80 11.29 -10.99
N GLY A 626 -6.31 10.28 -11.70
CA GLY A 626 -5.64 9.74 -12.89
C GLY A 626 -4.41 8.88 -12.59
N TYR A 627 -4.13 8.60 -11.32
CA TYR A 627 -2.95 7.83 -10.92
C TYR A 627 -3.07 6.35 -11.36
N PRO A 628 -2.05 5.77 -12.02
CA PRO A 628 -2.10 4.39 -12.47
C PRO A 628 -1.66 3.39 -11.38
N ALA A 629 -2.60 2.99 -10.52
CA ALA A 629 -2.38 1.92 -9.53
C ALA A 629 -2.23 0.52 -10.16
N HIS A 630 -3.10 0.17 -11.11
CA HIS A 630 -3.25 -1.22 -11.58
C HIS A 630 -3.27 -1.34 -13.10
N GLY A 631 -2.39 -2.15 -13.69
CA GLY A 631 -2.54 -2.61 -15.08
C GLY A 631 -3.77 -3.51 -15.29
N VAL A 632 -3.94 -4.06 -16.51
CA VAL A 632 -4.93 -5.13 -16.74
C VAL A 632 -4.46 -6.44 -16.10
N GLY A 633 -5.42 -7.20 -15.57
CA GLY A 633 -5.20 -8.45 -14.83
C GLY A 633 -6.32 -8.69 -13.83
N HIS A 634 -6.10 -9.62 -12.90
CA HIS A 634 -6.90 -9.78 -11.69
C HIS A 634 -6.29 -8.91 -10.58
N VAL A 635 -7.08 -7.99 -10.03
CA VAL A 635 -6.64 -7.00 -9.03
C VAL A 635 -7.73 -6.78 -7.98
N ARG A 636 -7.33 -6.37 -6.77
CA ARG A 636 -8.24 -5.95 -5.71
C ARG A 636 -7.85 -4.55 -5.23
N THR A 637 -8.82 -3.66 -5.22
CA THR A 637 -8.70 -2.23 -4.87
C THR A 637 -9.85 -1.85 -3.94
N VAL A 638 -9.86 -0.65 -3.34
CA VAL A 638 -11.05 -0.14 -2.63
C VAL A 638 -11.54 1.20 -3.14
N VAL A 639 -12.85 1.43 -3.00
CA VAL A 639 -13.48 2.74 -3.15
C VAL A 639 -13.88 3.26 -1.77
N LYS A 640 -13.38 4.44 -1.37
CA LYS A 640 -13.76 5.11 -0.12
C LYS A 640 -15.18 5.70 -0.26
N LEU A 641 -16.10 5.33 0.64
CA LEU A 641 -17.51 5.70 0.56
C LEU A 641 -17.96 6.52 1.79
N PRO A 642 -19.13 7.20 1.76
CA PRO A 642 -19.71 7.80 2.96
C PRO A 642 -19.86 6.76 4.09
N THR A 643 -19.73 7.16 5.35
CA THR A 643 -19.84 6.22 6.49
C THR A 643 -21.24 5.58 6.68
N ASP A 644 -22.23 5.98 5.87
CA ASP A 644 -23.57 5.37 5.82
C ASP A 644 -23.75 4.35 4.67
N TRP A 645 -22.71 4.08 3.87
CA TRP A 645 -22.85 3.42 2.57
C TRP A 645 -23.49 2.02 2.62
N GLN A 646 -23.16 1.21 3.63
CA GLN A 646 -23.73 -0.14 3.80
C GLN A 646 -25.26 -0.14 4.06
N SER A 647 -25.86 1.02 4.33
CA SER A 647 -27.32 1.19 4.42
C SER A 647 -27.99 1.58 3.10
N ARG A 648 -27.22 1.69 2.01
CA ARG A 648 -27.62 2.28 0.73
C ARG A 648 -27.26 1.34 -0.42
N SER A 649 -28.22 0.99 -1.26
CA SER A 649 -27.96 0.19 -2.46
C SER A 649 -26.97 0.90 -3.38
N ILE A 650 -26.01 0.15 -3.94
CA ILE A 650 -25.17 0.59 -5.06
C ILE A 650 -26.07 0.72 -6.29
N THR A 651 -26.08 1.89 -6.94
CA THR A 651 -26.89 2.19 -8.13
C THR A 651 -26.08 2.27 -9.41
N GLY A 652 -24.75 2.17 -9.31
CA GLY A 652 -23.87 2.03 -10.46
C GLY A 652 -22.48 1.57 -10.03
N ALA A 653 -21.84 0.77 -10.88
CA ALA A 653 -20.42 0.44 -10.81
C ALA A 653 -19.83 0.66 -12.21
N ARG A 654 -18.60 1.16 -12.32
CA ARG A 654 -17.88 1.28 -13.59
C ARG A 654 -16.37 1.08 -13.41
N VAL A 655 -15.70 0.75 -14.50
CA VAL A 655 -14.24 0.69 -14.60
C VAL A 655 -13.78 1.86 -15.45
N GLN A 656 -12.97 2.75 -14.87
CA GLN A 656 -12.24 3.78 -15.60
C GLN A 656 -10.95 3.19 -16.15
N VAL A 657 -10.53 3.61 -17.34
CA VAL A 657 -9.39 3.05 -18.07
C VAL A 657 -8.45 4.18 -18.48
N TYR A 658 -7.15 3.95 -18.26
CA TYR A 658 -6.07 4.87 -18.59
C TYR A 658 -5.07 4.22 -19.55
N PRO A 659 -4.56 4.95 -20.57
CA PRO A 659 -5.13 6.19 -21.08
C PRO A 659 -6.55 5.93 -21.61
N PRO A 660 -7.49 6.90 -21.55
CA PRO A 660 -8.88 6.68 -21.98
C PRO A 660 -9.07 6.22 -23.44
N THR A 661 -8.05 6.39 -24.28
CA THR A 661 -7.98 5.84 -25.64
C THR A 661 -7.90 4.30 -25.69
N ALA A 662 -7.49 3.65 -24.60
CA ALA A 662 -7.41 2.20 -24.48
C ALA A 662 -8.74 1.55 -24.03
N ALA A 663 -9.71 2.33 -23.53
CA ALA A 663 -11.01 1.82 -23.08
C ALA A 663 -11.74 0.88 -24.08
N PRO A 664 -11.67 1.09 -25.42
CA PRO A 664 -12.28 0.18 -26.39
C PRO A 664 -11.58 -1.18 -26.54
N SER A 665 -10.41 -1.40 -25.93
CA SER A 665 -9.71 -2.70 -25.92
C SER A 665 -9.94 -3.49 -24.62
N VAL A 666 -10.57 -2.89 -23.61
CA VAL A 666 -10.76 -3.50 -22.29
C VAL A 666 -12.00 -4.38 -22.23
N VAL A 667 -11.81 -5.61 -21.78
CA VAL A 667 -12.84 -6.52 -21.29
C VAL A 667 -12.81 -6.49 -19.76
N VAL A 668 -13.99 -6.49 -19.14
CA VAL A 668 -14.16 -6.70 -17.70
C VAL A 668 -14.75 -8.09 -17.53
N ASP A 669 -13.91 -9.03 -17.15
CA ASP A 669 -14.21 -10.46 -17.05
C ASP A 669 -14.93 -10.77 -15.73
N SER A 670 -14.60 -10.05 -14.65
CA SER A 670 -15.36 -10.03 -13.40
C SER A 670 -15.31 -8.64 -12.74
N LEU A 671 -16.36 -8.28 -12.00
CA LEU A 671 -16.37 -7.17 -11.05
C LEU A 671 -17.28 -7.57 -9.89
N VAL A 672 -16.70 -7.72 -8.70
CA VAL A 672 -17.39 -8.07 -7.46
C VAL A 672 -17.10 -6.99 -6.42
N VAL A 673 -18.14 -6.52 -5.72
CA VAL A 673 -17.97 -5.58 -4.61
C VAL A 673 -18.18 -6.32 -3.30
N LEU A 674 -17.30 -6.09 -2.33
CA LEU A 674 -17.32 -6.71 -1.01
C LEU A 674 -17.40 -5.63 0.09
N ALA A 675 -18.29 -5.82 1.06
CA ALA A 675 -18.42 -4.99 2.25
C ALA A 675 -17.76 -5.66 3.46
N LEU A 676 -16.90 -4.94 4.16
CA LEU A 676 -16.33 -5.37 5.44
C LEU A 676 -17.34 -5.10 6.56
N GLN A 677 -17.82 -6.15 7.20
CA GLN A 677 -18.91 -6.11 8.19
C GLN A 677 -18.43 -5.74 9.59
N ARG A 678 -19.38 -5.55 10.52
CA ARG A 678 -19.09 -5.20 11.93
C ARG A 678 -18.37 -6.29 12.72
N ASP A 679 -18.50 -7.54 12.28
CA ASP A 679 -17.75 -8.70 12.80
C ASP A 679 -16.47 -8.99 12.00
N TRP A 680 -16.12 -8.08 11.07
CA TRP A 680 -14.98 -8.14 10.16
C TRP A 680 -15.04 -9.23 9.08
N SER A 681 -16.16 -9.94 8.94
CA SER A 681 -16.42 -10.78 7.76
C SER A 681 -16.60 -9.92 6.50
N LEU A 682 -16.28 -10.48 5.33
CA LEU A 682 -16.58 -9.86 4.03
C LEU A 682 -17.87 -10.45 3.45
N THR A 683 -18.74 -9.59 2.91
CA THR A 683 -19.98 -9.98 2.24
C THR A 683 -20.07 -9.38 0.84
N THR A 684 -20.50 -10.17 -0.15
CA THR A 684 -20.73 -9.67 -1.51
C THR A 684 -21.92 -8.71 -1.57
N GLU A 685 -21.67 -7.50 -2.04
CA GLU A 685 -22.69 -6.47 -2.24
C GLU A 685 -23.33 -6.55 -3.62
N SER A 686 -24.64 -6.24 -3.66
CA SER A 686 -25.41 -6.28 -4.91
C SER A 686 -25.17 -5.03 -5.75
N VAL A 687 -24.25 -5.12 -6.72
CA VAL A 687 -24.16 -4.16 -7.83
C VAL A 687 -25.29 -4.38 -8.84
N PRO A 688 -25.74 -3.33 -9.57
CA PRO A 688 -26.60 -3.52 -10.74
C PRO A 688 -25.91 -4.44 -11.76
N THR A 689 -26.68 -5.27 -12.46
CA THR A 689 -26.15 -6.15 -13.53
C THR A 689 -25.27 -5.35 -14.48
N PRO A 690 -24.01 -5.77 -14.75
CA PRO A 690 -23.07 -5.01 -15.57
C PRO A 690 -23.62 -4.66 -16.96
N GLY A 691 -24.20 -3.47 -17.06
CA GLY A 691 -24.34 -2.80 -18.33
C GLY A 691 -22.95 -2.35 -18.75
N VAL A 692 -22.45 -2.83 -19.89
CA VAL A 692 -21.39 -2.13 -20.61
C VAL A 692 -21.99 -0.80 -21.06
N VAL A 693 -21.95 0.20 -20.17
CA VAL A 693 -22.07 1.63 -20.49
C VAL A 693 -20.80 1.95 -21.24
N GLY A 694 -20.76 1.49 -22.49
CA GLY A 694 -19.53 1.44 -23.23
C GLY A 694 -18.97 2.85 -23.39
N GLY A 695 -17.64 2.89 -23.44
CA GLY A 695 -16.95 3.66 -24.45
C GLY A 695 -17.35 3.24 -25.88
N VAL A 696 -18.66 3.16 -26.17
CA VAL A 696 -19.15 3.64 -27.46
C VAL A 696 -18.49 4.99 -27.62
N THR A 697 -17.80 5.20 -28.73
CA THR A 697 -17.35 6.53 -29.12
C THR A 697 -18.57 7.34 -29.58
N ALA A 698 -19.44 7.62 -28.61
CA ALA A 698 -20.07 8.92 -28.44
C ALA A 698 -18.95 9.97 -28.27
N VAL A 699 -18.19 10.16 -29.35
CA VAL A 699 -17.94 11.50 -29.88
C VAL A 699 -19.24 12.26 -29.65
N PRO A 700 -19.28 13.25 -28.74
CA PRO A 700 -20.53 13.74 -28.21
C PRO A 700 -21.44 14.21 -29.34
N ALA A 701 -22.54 13.48 -29.58
CA ALA A 701 -23.48 13.81 -30.65
C ALA A 701 -24.11 15.21 -30.44
N ALA A 702 -24.04 15.72 -29.20
CA ALA A 702 -24.10 17.14 -28.89
C ALA A 702 -22.69 17.70 -28.63
N LEU A 703 -22.02 18.15 -29.70
CA LEU A 703 -20.94 19.15 -29.60
C LEU A 703 -21.58 20.41 -29.00
N LYS A 704 -21.20 20.79 -27.78
CA LYS A 704 -21.73 21.98 -27.12
C LYS A 704 -20.88 23.20 -27.52
N LEU A 705 -21.55 24.18 -28.10
CA LEU A 705 -20.97 25.46 -28.52
C LEU A 705 -21.63 26.62 -27.79
N SER A 706 -20.80 27.53 -27.29
CA SER A 706 -21.23 28.83 -26.77
C SER A 706 -20.43 29.94 -27.45
N VAL A 707 -21.03 31.12 -27.61
CA VAL A 707 -20.32 32.33 -28.07
C VAL A 707 -19.85 33.07 -26.82
N ALA A 708 -18.55 33.26 -26.65
CA ALA A 708 -17.98 33.81 -25.42
C ALA A 708 -18.21 35.32 -25.27
N ALA A 709 -18.27 36.04 -26.40
CA ALA A 709 -18.73 37.43 -26.47
C ALA A 709 -20.21 37.49 -26.88
N GLY A 710 -20.95 38.49 -26.37
CA GLY A 710 -22.41 38.58 -26.53
C GLY A 710 -22.90 38.40 -27.97
N ASN A 711 -23.99 37.64 -28.15
CA ASN A 711 -24.55 37.20 -29.43
C ASN A 711 -25.04 38.32 -30.37
N ARG A 712 -24.91 39.59 -29.97
CA ARG A 712 -25.17 40.77 -30.78
C ARG A 712 -24.07 41.82 -30.55
N GLN A 713 -23.44 42.26 -31.64
CA GLN A 713 -22.53 43.40 -31.65
C GLN A 713 -23.16 44.58 -32.42
N HIS A 714 -23.01 45.79 -31.90
CA HIS A 714 -23.42 47.02 -32.60
C HIS A 714 -22.22 47.63 -33.32
N VAL A 715 -22.37 47.93 -34.61
CA VAL A 715 -21.26 48.39 -35.46
C VAL A 715 -21.67 49.68 -36.17
N GLY A 716 -20.82 50.70 -36.06
CA GLY A 716 -20.97 51.99 -36.75
C GLY A 716 -20.57 51.94 -38.24
N PRO A 717 -20.75 53.02 -39.00
CA PRO A 717 -20.52 53.00 -40.44
C PRO A 717 -19.01 52.89 -40.73
N GLY A 718 -18.60 51.81 -41.40
CA GLY A 718 -17.17 51.50 -41.62
C GLY A 718 -16.46 50.93 -40.39
N GLY A 719 -17.19 50.57 -39.33
CA GLY A 719 -16.63 49.92 -38.14
C GLY A 719 -16.28 48.45 -38.37
N HIS A 720 -15.35 47.94 -37.56
CA HIS A 720 -15.02 46.53 -37.51
C HIS A 720 -15.88 45.80 -36.47
N VAL A 721 -16.30 44.58 -36.81
CA VAL A 721 -16.80 43.57 -35.88
C VAL A 721 -15.60 43.02 -35.12
N ALA A 722 -15.70 42.94 -33.79
CA ALA A 722 -14.66 42.29 -32.98
C ALA A 722 -14.58 40.79 -33.32
N ALA A 723 -13.41 40.18 -33.13
CA ALA A 723 -13.23 38.76 -33.42
C ALA A 723 -14.24 37.90 -32.65
N LEU A 724 -14.91 36.98 -33.33
CA LEU A 724 -15.91 36.11 -32.72
C LEU A 724 -15.21 34.94 -32.04
N GLN A 725 -15.38 34.82 -30.73
CA GLN A 725 -14.92 33.67 -29.95
C GLN A 725 -16.07 32.68 -29.74
N ALA A 726 -15.80 31.41 -30.01
CA ALA A 726 -16.67 30.30 -29.67
C ALA A 726 -15.90 29.24 -28.90
N ARG A 727 -16.57 28.56 -27.96
CA ARG A 727 -15.97 27.47 -27.18
C ARG A 727 -16.58 26.13 -27.54
N ALA A 728 -15.76 25.20 -27.98
CA ALA A 728 -16.11 23.82 -28.29
C ALA A 728 -15.94 22.92 -27.05
N THR A 729 -17.03 22.28 -26.63
CA THR A 729 -17.06 21.40 -25.44
C THR A 729 -17.80 20.10 -25.68
N ASN A 730 -17.47 19.07 -24.91
CA ASN A 730 -18.21 17.81 -24.89
C ASN A 730 -19.56 17.97 -24.16
N SER A 731 -20.38 16.91 -24.14
CA SER A 731 -21.66 16.89 -23.42
C SER A 731 -21.54 17.18 -21.91
N LEU A 732 -20.38 16.91 -21.31
CA LEU A 732 -20.05 17.13 -19.89
C LEU A 732 -19.47 18.53 -19.60
N GLY A 733 -19.13 19.32 -20.63
CA GLY A 733 -18.54 20.66 -20.52
C GLY A 733 -17.01 20.73 -20.61
N HIS A 734 -16.31 19.60 -20.78
CA HIS A 734 -14.85 19.58 -20.95
C HIS A 734 -14.49 20.14 -22.34
N ALA A 735 -13.33 20.77 -22.45
CA ALA A 735 -12.80 21.32 -23.70
C ALA A 735 -12.63 20.25 -24.79
N LEU A 736 -12.78 20.64 -26.06
CA LEU A 736 -12.48 19.80 -27.22
C LEU A 736 -11.52 20.51 -28.16
N ALA A 737 -10.29 20.02 -28.26
CA ALA A 737 -9.31 20.43 -29.26
C ALA A 737 -9.61 19.82 -30.65
N GLY A 738 -9.14 20.46 -31.71
CA GLY A 738 -9.21 19.91 -33.07
C GLY A 738 -10.58 20.01 -33.74
N VAL A 739 -11.55 20.72 -33.14
CA VAL A 739 -12.89 20.92 -33.70
C VAL A 739 -12.84 22.02 -34.76
N ALA A 740 -13.29 21.74 -35.98
CA ALA A 740 -13.32 22.70 -37.06
C ALA A 740 -14.56 23.59 -36.97
N VAL A 741 -14.39 24.90 -36.86
CA VAL A 741 -15.47 25.86 -36.71
C VAL A 741 -15.41 26.92 -37.82
N THR A 742 -16.42 26.91 -38.68
CA THR A 742 -16.59 27.86 -39.78
C THR A 742 -17.50 29.01 -39.35
N PHE A 743 -17.00 30.24 -39.45
CA PHE A 743 -17.79 31.46 -39.29
C PHE A 743 -18.13 31.98 -40.68
N SER A 744 -19.44 32.10 -40.98
CA SER A 744 -19.95 32.51 -42.29
C SER A 744 -20.70 33.83 -42.21
N ALA A 745 -20.27 34.81 -43.00
CA ALA A 745 -21.07 35.98 -43.32
C ALA A 745 -22.36 35.54 -44.02
N GLY A 746 -23.51 36.03 -43.54
CA GLY A 746 -24.78 35.86 -44.23
C GLY A 746 -24.85 36.64 -45.55
N THR A 747 -26.04 36.69 -46.13
CA THR A 747 -26.36 37.37 -47.40
C THR A 747 -26.37 38.91 -47.28
N SER A 748 -25.56 39.47 -46.38
CA SER A 748 -25.63 40.84 -45.87
C SER A 748 -24.32 41.63 -46.01
N GLY A 749 -23.42 41.19 -46.90
CA GLY A 749 -22.22 41.95 -47.29
C GLY A 749 -21.12 42.09 -46.23
N LEU A 750 -21.17 41.31 -45.15
CA LEU A 750 -20.07 41.16 -44.20
C LEU A 750 -18.89 40.44 -44.86
N ILE A 751 -17.66 40.84 -44.55
CA ILE A 751 -16.43 40.24 -45.09
C ILE A 751 -15.40 40.08 -43.96
N PHE A 752 -14.75 38.91 -43.86
CA PHE A 752 -13.69 38.69 -42.87
C PHE A 752 -12.37 39.36 -43.31
N THR A 753 -11.79 40.16 -42.42
CA THR A 753 -10.79 41.17 -42.76
C THR A 753 -9.45 40.57 -43.18
N GLY A 754 -9.09 39.38 -42.68
CA GLY A 754 -7.84 38.69 -43.01
C GLY A 754 -7.83 37.94 -44.35
N CYS A 755 -8.97 37.77 -45.00
CA CYS A 755 -9.10 36.95 -46.23
C CYS A 755 -9.90 37.62 -47.36
N SER A 756 -10.57 38.76 -47.10
CA SER A 756 -11.59 39.34 -47.99
C SER A 756 -12.68 38.34 -48.41
N CYS A 757 -12.98 37.37 -47.55
CA CYS A 757 -13.83 36.22 -47.84
C CYS A 757 -15.13 36.22 -47.01
N SER A 758 -16.15 35.51 -47.52
CA SER A 758 -17.46 35.37 -46.87
C SER A 758 -17.51 34.29 -45.78
N SER A 759 -16.49 33.44 -45.65
CA SER A 759 -16.43 32.42 -44.61
C SER A 759 -15.00 32.07 -44.23
N VAL A 760 -14.70 32.02 -42.93
CA VAL A 760 -13.40 31.62 -42.38
C VAL A 760 -13.57 30.39 -41.49
N THR A 761 -12.68 29.41 -41.63
CA THR A 761 -12.66 28.23 -40.75
C THR A 761 -11.40 28.28 -39.88
N ALA A 762 -11.58 28.08 -38.58
CA ALA A 762 -10.50 27.93 -37.61
C ALA A 762 -10.72 26.65 -36.79
N THR A 763 -9.66 26.17 -36.15
CA THR A 763 -9.69 24.92 -35.36
C THR A 763 -9.56 25.27 -33.87
N SER A 764 -10.29 24.58 -33.01
CA SER A 764 -10.20 24.80 -31.56
C SER A 764 -8.88 24.34 -30.94
N ASP A 765 -8.41 25.13 -29.96
CA ASP A 765 -7.20 24.85 -29.18
C ASP A 765 -7.43 23.83 -28.04
N ALA A 766 -6.41 23.61 -27.22
CA ALA A 766 -6.48 22.71 -26.06
C ALA A 766 -7.51 23.16 -24.98
N GLY A 767 -7.78 24.47 -24.87
CA GLY A 767 -8.82 25.03 -24.03
C GLY A 767 -10.22 24.94 -24.65
N GLY A 768 -10.33 24.48 -25.90
CA GLY A 768 -11.56 24.39 -26.67
C GLY A 768 -11.95 25.72 -27.32
N GLU A 769 -11.13 26.77 -27.23
CA GLU A 769 -11.44 28.09 -27.77
C GLU A 769 -11.12 28.16 -29.27
N VAL A 770 -11.93 28.91 -30.02
CA VAL A 770 -11.69 29.20 -31.44
C VAL A 770 -12.14 30.61 -31.81
N SER A 771 -11.37 31.29 -32.65
CA SER A 771 -11.58 32.69 -33.04
C SER A 771 -11.76 32.85 -34.55
N SER A 772 -12.72 33.66 -34.98
CA SER A 772 -12.93 34.00 -36.40
C SER A 772 -11.92 35.03 -36.95
N GLY A 773 -11.21 35.75 -36.07
CA GLY A 773 -10.62 37.05 -36.43
C GLY A 773 -11.68 38.13 -36.76
N PRO A 774 -11.26 39.39 -36.96
CA PRO A 774 -12.19 40.51 -37.16
C PRO A 774 -12.86 40.50 -38.54
N ALA A 775 -14.09 41.02 -38.61
CA ALA A 775 -14.85 41.21 -39.85
C ALA A 775 -15.21 42.69 -40.05
N THR A 776 -15.55 43.08 -41.28
CA THR A 776 -15.93 44.47 -41.63
C THR A 776 -17.34 44.49 -42.22
N ALA A 777 -18.14 45.50 -41.84
CA ALA A 777 -19.54 45.64 -42.23
C ALA A 777 -19.75 46.78 -43.26
N PRO A 778 -20.74 46.65 -44.17
CA PRO A 778 -21.09 47.73 -45.09
C PRO A 778 -21.68 48.95 -44.35
N MET A 779 -21.55 50.14 -44.96
CA MET A 779 -21.56 51.45 -44.27
C MET A 779 -22.93 51.95 -43.73
N ARG A 780 -23.61 51.21 -42.84
CA ARG A 780 -24.78 51.68 -42.09
C ARG A 780 -24.78 51.16 -40.65
N ASN A 781 -25.39 51.91 -39.73
CA ASN A 781 -25.59 51.48 -38.34
C ASN A 781 -26.50 50.25 -38.29
N HIS A 782 -25.96 49.11 -37.88
CA HIS A 782 -26.69 47.85 -37.79
C HIS A 782 -26.27 47.02 -36.57
N ALA A 783 -27.11 46.05 -36.22
CA ALA A 783 -26.83 45.04 -35.20
C ALA A 783 -26.41 43.72 -35.87
N VAL A 784 -25.13 43.36 -35.75
CA VAL A 784 -24.64 42.04 -36.18
C VAL A 784 -25.07 41.01 -35.14
N THR A 785 -25.97 40.11 -35.50
CA THR A 785 -26.46 39.02 -34.65
C THR A 785 -25.79 37.72 -35.07
N ILE A 786 -25.29 36.96 -34.11
CA ILE A 786 -24.51 35.73 -34.30
C ILE A 786 -25.38 34.54 -33.91
N THR A 787 -25.55 33.58 -34.81
CA THR A 787 -26.37 32.37 -34.56
C THR A 787 -25.58 31.12 -34.94
N VAL A 788 -25.65 30.06 -34.14
CA VAL A 788 -25.21 28.71 -34.58
C VAL A 788 -26.16 28.29 -35.71
N SER A 789 -25.63 27.99 -36.90
CA SER A 789 -26.44 27.58 -38.06
C SER A 789 -26.46 26.08 -38.29
N SER A 790 -25.38 25.38 -37.91
CA SER A 790 -25.29 23.93 -38.02
C SER A 790 -24.20 23.36 -37.12
N ILE A 791 -24.42 22.13 -36.66
CA ILE A 791 -23.46 21.30 -35.95
C ILE A 791 -23.48 19.95 -36.66
N ASP A 792 -22.32 19.49 -37.13
CA ASP A 792 -22.11 18.13 -37.64
C ASP A 792 -21.29 17.35 -36.62
N PRO A 793 -21.93 16.46 -35.81
CA PRO A 793 -21.23 15.70 -34.80
C PRO A 793 -20.37 14.58 -35.38
N ALA A 794 -20.66 14.11 -36.60
CA ALA A 794 -19.90 13.05 -37.26
C ALA A 794 -18.58 13.60 -37.82
N ALA A 795 -18.60 14.79 -38.42
CA ALA A 795 -17.41 15.50 -38.89
C ALA A 795 -16.64 16.24 -37.79
N ARG A 796 -17.19 16.35 -36.56
CA ARG A 796 -16.75 17.29 -35.50
C ARG A 796 -16.60 18.72 -36.04
N ALA A 797 -17.56 19.13 -36.87
CA ALA A 797 -17.55 20.42 -37.55
C ALA A 797 -18.74 21.27 -37.12
N ALA A 798 -18.56 22.59 -37.10
CA ALA A 798 -19.62 23.53 -36.76
C ALA A 798 -19.66 24.73 -37.70
N THR A 799 -20.82 25.35 -37.82
CA THR A 799 -20.99 26.59 -38.57
C THR A 799 -21.77 27.61 -37.77
N PHE A 800 -21.20 28.81 -37.64
CA PHE A 800 -21.87 30.02 -37.18
C PHE A 800 -22.24 30.89 -38.38
N ARG A 801 -23.43 31.49 -38.36
CA ARG A 801 -23.87 32.46 -39.36
C ARG A 801 -24.04 33.84 -38.71
N LEU A 802 -23.39 34.83 -39.29
CA LEU A 802 -23.56 36.24 -38.96
C LEU A 802 -24.71 36.80 -39.80
N ALA A 803 -25.65 37.49 -39.18
CA ALA A 803 -26.71 38.23 -39.86
C ALA A 803 -26.68 39.71 -39.44
N VAL A 804 -26.83 40.61 -40.40
CA VAL A 804 -26.96 42.06 -40.16
C VAL A 804 -28.46 42.39 -40.07
N GLY A 805 -28.88 42.99 -38.96
CA GLY A 805 -30.22 43.57 -38.75
C GLY A 805 -30.18 45.08 -38.71
#